data_AF-A0AAW0WW27-F1
#
_entry.id   AF-A0AAW0WW27-F1
#
_cell.length_a   1.000
_cell.length_b   1.000
_cell.length_c   1.000
_cell.angle_alpha   90.00
_cell.angle_beta   90.00
_cell.angle_gamma   90.00
#
_symmetry.space_group_name_H-M   'P 1'
#
loop_
_entity.id
_entity.type
_entity.pdbx_description
1 polymer ?
#
loop_
_entity_poly.entity_id
_entity_poly.type
_entity_poly.pdbx_seq_one_letter_code
_entity_poly.pdbx_strand_id
1 'polypeptide(L)'
;DCGSSGQSMVTTEDQVIFYFKSSKKSNNGTDVNAGQIPQLLYRIMAHEGPVTPRPVHESTEAIPILSKSFFMSVRNDVFQSLLDLLGWAWSTLRSCVGEQVSHVGSTGASPTVAMLDLQRLVYICCACLRLLRIYINEVYPNSVRTLRSNGEKGCLAESVADVRGLLRQMLSDPIPSLYPSRKGKMRNGRDTGPLTRMVVSVLDECHKTFVSCFHAFYPTGQLKWACLCDLLQSRDVVTKGMEETRDSDRLLSAVLASLCSPTVKLRATCPILTDPDAEVAHRPSPADNAALSTLQPGDLYRYPLLVEHMTYKTHQVDNGVGVVWTFREVLDRLLGVACGSVRQALRGERVTPLPALVHNTCLLMAATVAELSAETNSAEGEVPAGGRVLHITPSRFTRTSQSRTWNTGNGSPDAICFAVDRPGIVIAGVCVYGGVGTYDYEVEVMDESGGGGQDPSHTLERWNVMEMARGTFGPDDSVADIVEIKFERPVPIKEGVKYAIRLCNHGGRTSNGDGGLASVKGPDGTAFTFSACSLSVNGTNHIRGQIPHIMYYSTPQDPESQRSTREIAEQQARKSALAMAGSIVRVATELMIMGLGVGDETAVEVLGSAPLLTMLLPLVLSHIGPVATSDPRSAVTVLGLIQEILPHVAALNNLSLVTQQTAVPEAMEDCHTTTSHHYAWMESDHPYRPASVANY
;
A
#
# COMPACT_ATOMS: atom_id res chain seq x y z
N ASP A 1 33.65 24.14 22.66
CA ASP A 1 33.94 25.55 22.36
C ASP A 1 33.12 26.07 21.21
N CYS A 2 32.72 27.34 21.27
CA CYS A 2 32.05 28.05 20.18
C CYS A 2 32.91 29.24 19.74
N GLY A 3 32.84 29.60 18.46
CA GLY A 3 33.43 30.84 17.98
C GLY A 3 32.68 32.04 18.56
N SER A 4 33.41 33.12 18.85
CA SER A 4 32.87 34.40 19.29
C SER A 4 33.47 35.52 18.44
N SER A 5 32.83 36.70 18.44
CA SER A 5 33.20 37.84 17.56
C SER A 5 33.03 37.54 16.07
N GLY A 6 31.90 36.97 15.71
CA GLY A 6 31.52 36.66 14.34
C GLY A 6 31.47 37.89 13.43
N GLN A 7 31.72 37.66 12.14
CA GLN A 7 31.76 38.71 11.12
C GLN A 7 30.48 38.64 10.29
N SER A 8 29.73 39.74 10.23
CA SER A 8 28.50 39.84 9.43
C SER A 8 28.78 39.94 7.92
N MET A 9 30.02 40.23 7.55
CA MET A 9 30.51 40.27 6.19
C MET A 9 31.92 39.68 6.15
N VAL A 10 32.17 38.78 5.21
CA VAL A 10 33.51 38.25 4.92
C VAL A 10 33.76 38.36 3.43
N THR A 11 34.84 39.02 3.04
CA THR A 11 35.33 39.06 1.67
C THR A 11 36.43 38.03 1.52
N THR A 12 36.28 37.10 0.58
CA THR A 12 37.26 36.04 0.34
C THR A 12 38.35 36.50 -0.62
N GLU A 13 39.43 35.72 -0.72
CA GLU A 13 40.56 36.00 -1.62
C GLU A 13 40.12 36.10 -3.09
N ASP A 14 39.10 35.32 -3.48
CA ASP A 14 38.51 35.35 -4.83
C ASP A 14 37.49 36.50 -5.04
N GLN A 15 37.49 37.51 -4.16
CA GLN A 15 36.58 38.68 -4.20
C GLN A 15 35.09 38.34 -4.03
N VAL A 16 34.75 37.14 -3.55
CA VAL A 16 33.36 36.79 -3.21
C VAL A 16 33.03 37.37 -1.84
N ILE A 17 31.94 38.13 -1.76
CA ILE A 17 31.49 38.73 -0.50
C ILE A 17 30.34 37.90 0.07
N PHE A 18 30.58 37.26 1.22
CA PHE A 18 29.56 36.56 1.99
C PHE A 18 28.95 37.49 3.03
N TYR A 19 27.62 37.54 3.08
CA TYR A 19 26.84 38.28 4.08
C TYR A 19 26.14 37.31 5.01
N PHE A 20 26.40 37.44 6.31
CA PHE A 20 25.83 36.59 7.35
C PHE A 20 24.73 37.33 8.10
N LYS A 21 23.61 36.63 8.33
CA LYS A 21 22.46 37.15 9.08
C LYS A 21 21.96 36.09 10.04
N SER A 22 21.48 36.54 11.20
CA SER A 22 20.88 35.65 12.19
C SER A 22 19.63 34.97 11.63
N SER A 23 19.52 33.66 11.85
CA SER A 23 18.40 32.84 11.39
C SER A 23 17.45 32.52 12.55
N LYS A 24 16.14 32.71 12.33
CA LYS A 24 15.10 32.28 13.29
C LYS A 24 15.03 30.75 13.47
N LYS A 25 15.75 29.97 12.64
CA LYS A 25 15.86 28.51 12.75
C LYS A 25 16.95 28.05 13.72
N SER A 26 17.83 28.95 14.16
CA SER A 26 18.86 28.63 15.14
C SER A 26 18.25 28.58 16.54
N ASN A 27 18.36 27.43 17.22
CA ASN A 27 17.77 27.19 18.54
C ASN A 27 18.84 26.86 19.61
N ASN A 28 20.12 26.86 19.25
CA ASN A 28 21.25 26.57 20.15
C ASN A 28 22.13 27.81 20.43
N GLY A 29 21.63 29.01 20.12
CA GLY A 29 22.35 30.27 20.36
C GLY A 29 23.33 30.68 19.25
N THR A 30 23.41 29.95 18.14
CA THR A 30 24.23 30.37 16.98
C THR A 30 23.59 31.59 16.30
N ASP A 31 24.32 32.68 16.18
CA ASP A 31 23.92 33.90 15.46
C ASP A 31 25.09 34.47 14.64
N VAL A 32 24.98 35.73 14.20
CA VAL A 32 26.05 36.39 13.43
C VAL A 32 27.30 36.71 14.26
N ASN A 33 27.19 36.74 15.59
CA ASN A 33 28.24 37.15 16.52
C ASN A 33 28.92 35.95 17.23
N ALA A 34 28.23 34.83 17.41
CA ALA A 34 28.77 33.65 18.06
C ALA A 34 28.12 32.36 17.52
N GLY A 35 28.88 31.26 17.46
CA GLY A 35 28.35 30.01 16.91
C GLY A 35 29.36 28.89 16.67
N GLN A 36 28.87 27.77 16.13
CA GLN A 36 29.69 26.58 15.85
C GLN A 36 30.00 26.37 14.36
N ILE A 37 29.63 27.33 13.50
CA ILE A 37 29.86 27.26 12.05
C ILE A 37 30.93 28.30 11.69
N PRO A 38 32.24 27.96 11.80
CA PRO A 38 33.30 28.93 11.60
C PRO A 38 33.64 29.20 10.13
N GLN A 39 33.32 28.29 9.21
CA GLN A 39 33.74 28.36 7.81
C GLN A 39 32.65 27.84 6.86
N LEU A 40 32.59 28.45 5.67
CA LEU A 40 31.83 27.96 4.52
C LEU A 40 32.81 27.56 3.42
N LEU A 41 32.70 26.34 2.94
CA LEU A 41 33.45 25.88 1.78
C LEU A 41 32.69 26.28 0.52
N TYR A 42 33.35 26.95 -0.42
CA TYR A 42 32.75 27.36 -1.70
C TYR A 42 33.71 27.11 -2.86
N ARG A 43 33.17 27.03 -4.08
CA ARG A 43 33.92 27.00 -5.33
C ARG A 43 33.22 27.92 -6.34
N ILE A 44 34.00 28.72 -7.05
CA ILE A 44 33.47 29.55 -8.15
C ILE A 44 33.32 28.66 -9.38
N MET A 45 32.10 28.58 -9.91
CA MET A 45 31.84 27.92 -11.19
C MET A 45 32.32 28.84 -12.30
N ALA A 46 33.47 28.57 -12.91
CA ALA A 46 33.91 29.29 -14.09
C ALA A 46 32.91 29.03 -15.23
N HIS A 47 32.30 30.07 -15.78
CA HIS A 47 31.59 29.96 -17.05
C HIS A 47 32.67 29.78 -18.13
N GLU A 48 32.72 28.60 -18.75
CA GLU A 48 33.74 28.27 -19.74
C GLU A 48 33.71 29.26 -20.92
N GLY A 49 34.81 30.03 -21.06
CA GLY A 49 35.23 30.53 -22.36
C GLY A 49 35.90 29.41 -23.15
N PRO A 50 35.90 29.44 -24.50
CA PRO A 50 36.37 28.31 -25.30
C PRO A 50 37.90 28.27 -25.29
N VAL A 51 38.51 27.38 -24.51
CA VAL A 51 39.95 27.12 -24.61
C VAL A 51 40.25 25.62 -24.54
N THR A 52 40.93 25.19 -25.60
CA THR A 52 41.64 23.93 -25.93
C THR A 52 41.91 22.90 -24.82
N PRO A 53 41.86 21.59 -25.14
CA PRO A 53 41.98 20.52 -24.16
C PRO A 53 43.44 20.30 -23.72
N ARG A 54 43.68 20.35 -22.40
CA ARG A 54 44.83 19.70 -21.77
C ARG A 54 44.33 18.55 -20.88
N PRO A 55 44.99 17.37 -20.89
CA PRO A 55 44.57 16.25 -20.08
C PRO A 55 45.16 16.40 -18.68
N VAL A 56 44.32 16.66 -17.68
CA VAL A 56 44.69 16.48 -16.27
C VAL A 56 43.63 15.61 -15.62
N HIS A 57 44.07 14.44 -15.16
CA HIS A 57 43.35 13.56 -14.26
C HIS A 57 43.08 14.29 -12.94
N GLU A 58 41.98 15.02 -12.85
CA GLU A 58 41.33 15.33 -11.57
C GLU A 58 39.88 14.89 -11.69
N SER A 59 39.56 13.78 -11.02
CA SER A 59 38.21 13.33 -10.77
C SER A 59 37.46 14.42 -10.02
N THR A 60 36.81 15.32 -10.77
CA THR A 60 35.91 16.31 -10.22
C THR A 60 34.71 15.52 -9.70
N GLU A 61 34.66 15.26 -8.39
CA GLU A 61 33.45 14.74 -7.74
C GLU A 61 32.31 15.66 -8.16
N ALA A 62 31.34 15.08 -8.88
CA ALA A 62 30.18 15.81 -9.36
C ALA A 62 29.48 16.43 -8.16
N ILE A 63 29.32 17.76 -8.15
CA ILE A 63 28.62 18.47 -7.08
C ILE A 63 27.18 17.94 -7.06
N PRO A 64 26.76 17.22 -6.01
CA PRO A 64 25.42 16.66 -5.99
C PRO A 64 24.42 17.80 -5.80
N ILE A 65 23.56 17.99 -6.80
CA ILE A 65 22.44 18.94 -6.70
C ILE A 65 21.50 18.42 -5.62
N LEU A 66 21.23 19.25 -4.59
CA LEU A 66 20.22 18.95 -3.56
C LEU A 66 18.86 18.80 -4.22
N SER A 67 18.50 17.55 -4.48
CA SER A 67 17.34 17.12 -5.25
C SER A 67 16.60 16.02 -4.49
N LYS A 68 15.37 15.69 -4.91
CA LYS A 68 14.64 14.56 -4.30
C LYS A 68 15.45 13.27 -4.39
N SER A 69 16.15 13.03 -5.50
CA SER A 69 17.02 11.86 -5.64
C SER A 69 18.20 11.87 -4.68
N PHE A 70 18.78 13.04 -4.37
CA PHE A 70 19.90 13.15 -3.43
C PHE A 70 19.55 12.61 -2.04
N PHE A 71 18.44 13.06 -1.44
CA PHE A 71 18.08 12.63 -0.09
C PHE A 71 17.21 11.36 -0.04
N MET A 72 16.68 10.90 -1.18
CA MET A 72 15.97 9.62 -1.29
C MET A 72 16.85 8.48 -1.83
N SER A 73 18.14 8.73 -2.11
CA SER A 73 19.08 7.67 -2.48
C SER A 73 19.49 6.89 -1.23
N VAL A 74 18.86 5.73 -1.03
CA VAL A 74 19.08 4.91 0.17
C VAL A 74 20.09 3.80 -0.11
N ARG A 75 21.08 3.69 0.78
CA ARG A 75 22.08 2.61 0.82
C ARG A 75 21.83 1.73 2.05
N ASN A 76 22.32 0.49 2.02
CA ASN A 76 22.12 -0.48 3.10
C ASN A 76 22.68 0.01 4.46
N ASP A 77 23.81 0.72 4.46
CA ASP A 77 24.40 1.30 5.67
C ASP A 77 23.54 2.38 6.33
N VAL A 78 22.69 3.08 5.56
CA VAL A 78 21.69 4.02 6.11
C VAL A 78 20.64 3.26 6.92
N PHE A 79 20.15 2.13 6.41
CA PHE A 79 19.21 1.29 7.15
C PHE A 79 19.83 0.75 8.44
N GLN A 80 21.06 0.23 8.36
CA GLN A 80 21.75 -0.28 9.54
C GLN A 80 21.95 0.81 10.61
N SER A 81 22.40 2.00 10.19
CA SER A 81 22.58 3.13 11.11
C SER A 81 21.27 3.56 11.78
N LEU A 82 20.16 3.57 11.03
CA LEU A 82 18.83 3.87 11.59
C LEU A 82 18.34 2.79 12.54
N LEU A 83 18.59 1.52 12.23
CA LEU A 83 18.25 0.38 13.08
C LEU A 83 19.01 0.42 14.40
N ASP A 84 20.32 0.61 14.36
CA ASP A 84 21.18 0.67 15.54
C ASP A 84 20.76 1.84 16.44
N LEU A 85 20.55 3.01 15.84
CA LEU A 85 20.11 4.22 16.56
C LEU A 85 18.71 4.04 17.17
N LEU A 86 17.77 3.46 16.43
CA LEU A 86 16.41 3.21 16.91
C LEU A 86 16.40 2.16 18.04
N GLY A 87 17.12 1.06 17.85
CA GLY A 87 17.22 -0.02 18.84
C GLY A 87 17.85 0.46 20.14
N TRP A 88 18.93 1.25 20.05
CA TRP A 88 19.54 1.91 21.20
C TRP A 88 18.57 2.88 21.87
N ALA A 89 18.00 3.82 21.12
CA ALA A 89 17.14 4.87 21.68
C ALA A 89 15.89 4.29 22.36
N TRP A 90 15.28 3.26 21.76
CA TRP A 90 14.13 2.57 22.33
C TRP A 90 14.47 1.82 23.61
N SER A 91 15.57 1.04 23.60
CA SER A 91 16.01 0.28 24.77
C SER A 91 16.37 1.22 25.93
N THR A 92 17.10 2.30 25.64
CA THR A 92 17.44 3.33 26.64
C THR A 92 16.20 4.02 27.19
N LEU A 93 15.25 4.43 26.33
CA LEU A 93 14.00 5.05 26.77
C LEU A 93 13.25 4.15 27.75
N ARG A 94 13.12 2.85 27.43
CA ARG A 94 12.43 1.89 28.29
C ARG A 94 13.14 1.67 29.62
N SER A 95 14.48 1.54 29.61
CA SER A 95 15.26 1.40 30.85
C SER A 95 15.06 2.61 31.76
N CYS A 96 15.23 3.82 31.23
CA CYS A 96 15.09 5.05 32.01
C CYS A 96 13.67 5.25 32.54
N VAL A 97 12.64 4.91 31.76
CA VAL A 97 11.24 4.94 32.23
C VAL A 97 11.03 3.89 33.34
N GLY A 98 11.57 2.68 33.18
CA GLY A 98 11.47 1.63 34.20
C GLY A 98 12.14 2.02 35.53
N GLU A 99 13.33 2.62 35.47
CA GLU A 99 14.08 3.10 36.65
C GLU A 99 13.34 4.23 37.39
N GLN A 100 12.77 5.20 36.66
CA GLN A 100 12.00 6.29 37.27
C GLN A 100 10.68 5.84 37.88
N VAL A 101 10.05 4.79 37.34
CA VAL A 101 8.86 4.16 37.94
C VAL A 101 9.22 3.40 39.23
N SER A 102 10.44 2.84 39.30
CA SER A 102 10.91 2.02 40.42
C SER A 102 11.47 2.84 41.59
N HIS A 103 12.04 4.02 41.32
CA HIS A 103 12.71 4.86 42.32
C HIS A 103 12.02 6.22 42.50
N VAL A 104 10.85 6.24 43.15
CA VAL A 104 10.12 7.48 43.52
C VAL A 104 10.81 8.26 44.67
N GLY A 105 12.09 8.02 44.99
CA GLY A 105 12.67 8.57 46.22
C GLY A 105 14.18 8.86 46.29
N SER A 106 14.99 8.63 45.27
CA SER A 106 16.43 8.91 45.42
C SER A 106 17.18 8.98 44.09
N THR A 107 17.32 10.17 43.50
CA THR A 107 18.49 10.53 42.67
C THR A 107 18.63 12.07 42.59
N GLY A 108 19.87 12.57 42.67
CA GLY A 108 20.22 13.99 42.74
C GLY A 108 20.23 14.75 41.40
N ALA A 109 19.52 14.25 40.37
CA ALA A 109 19.36 14.96 39.10
C ALA A 109 18.10 15.83 39.13
N SER A 110 18.16 17.07 38.60
CA SER A 110 16.98 17.91 38.47
C SER A 110 15.92 17.18 37.63
N PRO A 111 14.68 16.97 38.13
CA PRO A 111 13.63 16.23 37.43
C PRO A 111 13.31 16.80 36.04
N THR A 112 13.63 18.08 35.81
CA THR A 112 13.47 18.75 34.52
C THR A 112 14.47 18.28 33.46
N VAL A 113 15.74 18.06 33.84
CA VAL A 113 16.80 17.65 32.90
C VAL A 113 16.55 16.22 32.41
N ALA A 114 16.24 15.31 33.33
CA ALA A 114 15.92 13.93 32.98
C ALA A 114 14.70 13.83 32.07
N MET A 115 13.67 14.66 32.27
CA MET A 115 12.50 14.71 31.39
C MET A 115 12.84 15.19 29.97
N LEU A 116 13.72 16.19 29.83
CA LEU A 116 14.19 16.67 28.52
C LEU A 116 14.99 15.60 27.78
N ASP A 117 15.83 14.83 28.48
CA ASP A 117 16.59 13.73 27.87
C ASP A 117 15.68 12.60 27.38
N LEU A 118 14.64 12.25 28.14
CA LEU A 118 13.61 11.31 27.68
C LEU A 118 12.88 11.85 26.44
N GLN A 119 12.58 13.16 26.37
CA GLN A 119 11.93 13.76 25.21
C GLN A 119 12.82 13.72 23.97
N ARG A 120 14.14 13.87 24.13
CA ARG A 120 15.12 13.70 23.05
C ARG A 120 15.11 12.26 22.54
N LEU A 121 15.06 11.26 23.42
CA LEU A 121 14.95 9.86 23.02
C LEU A 121 13.66 9.57 22.25
N VAL A 122 12.51 10.10 22.71
CA VAL A 122 11.24 9.99 21.97
C VAL A 122 11.36 10.59 20.57
N TYR A 123 11.99 11.77 20.44
CA TYR A 123 12.22 12.41 19.15
C TYR A 123 13.09 11.55 18.24
N ILE A 124 14.21 11.02 18.74
CA ILE A 124 15.11 10.14 17.98
C ILE A 124 14.36 8.91 17.47
N CYS A 125 13.62 8.22 18.34
CA CYS A 125 12.81 7.07 17.96
C CYS A 125 11.82 7.42 16.84
N CYS A 126 11.03 8.50 17.02
CA CYS A 126 10.05 8.91 16.02
C CYS A 126 10.69 9.33 14.69
N ALA A 127 11.83 10.01 14.73
CA ALA A 127 12.56 10.42 13.54
C ALA A 127 13.08 9.20 12.76
N CYS A 128 13.69 8.22 13.45
CA CYS A 128 14.13 6.98 12.82
C CYS A 128 12.97 6.23 12.18
N LEU A 129 11.86 6.05 12.90
CA LEU A 129 10.65 5.38 12.40
C LEU A 129 10.10 6.06 11.14
N ARG A 130 10.02 7.39 11.13
CA ARG A 130 9.55 8.16 9.96
C ARG A 130 10.48 8.03 8.76
N LEU A 131 11.80 8.07 8.98
CA LEU A 131 12.79 7.88 7.91
C LEU A 131 12.73 6.46 7.34
N LEU A 132 12.65 5.44 8.20
CA LEU A 132 12.45 4.05 7.79
C LEU A 132 11.17 3.90 6.96
N ARG A 133 10.05 4.52 7.40
CA ARG A 133 8.80 4.54 6.63
C ARG A 133 8.99 5.12 5.23
N ILE A 134 9.63 6.28 5.14
CA ILE A 134 9.88 6.98 3.86
C ILE A 134 10.77 6.13 2.96
N TYR A 135 11.90 5.64 3.48
CA TYR A 135 12.88 4.90 2.71
C TYR A 135 12.37 3.55 2.22
N ILE A 136 11.65 2.79 3.05
CA ILE A 136 11.05 1.53 2.61
C ILE A 136 10.03 1.78 1.51
N ASN A 137 9.20 2.82 1.62
CA ASN A 137 8.19 3.12 0.60
C ASN A 137 8.77 3.72 -0.69
N GLU A 138 9.96 4.33 -0.62
CA GLU A 138 10.68 4.77 -1.83
C GLU A 138 11.41 3.59 -2.51
N VAL A 139 11.94 2.62 -1.75
CA VAL A 139 12.60 1.41 -2.31
C VAL A 139 11.57 0.41 -2.84
N TYR A 140 10.50 0.17 -2.06
CA TYR A 140 9.44 -0.79 -2.38
C TYR A 140 8.09 -0.05 -2.38
N PRO A 141 7.75 0.73 -3.42
CA PRO A 141 6.47 1.43 -3.48
C PRO A 141 5.28 0.48 -3.55
N ASN A 142 4.20 0.85 -2.84
CA ASN A 142 2.95 0.11 -2.79
C ASN A 142 2.11 0.29 -4.09
N SER A 143 2.25 1.42 -4.80
CA SER A 143 1.49 1.75 -6.02
C SER A 143 2.17 1.33 -7.33
N VAL A 144 1.39 0.75 -8.25
CA VAL A 144 1.81 0.32 -9.62
C VAL A 144 2.40 1.49 -10.43
N ARG A 145 1.94 2.73 -10.17
CA ARG A 145 2.27 3.93 -10.95
C ARG A 145 3.70 4.46 -10.76
N THR A 146 4.45 3.93 -9.79
CA THR A 146 5.72 4.53 -9.34
C THR A 146 6.91 3.57 -9.50
N LEU A 147 6.84 2.65 -10.46
CA LEU A 147 7.92 1.71 -10.70
C LEU A 147 9.15 2.47 -11.24
N ARG A 148 10.05 2.87 -10.34
CA ARG A 148 11.41 3.26 -10.70
C ARG A 148 12.18 1.98 -10.97
N SER A 149 12.77 1.88 -12.15
CA SER A 149 13.60 0.74 -12.60
C SER A 149 14.96 0.71 -11.88
N ASN A 150 14.97 0.83 -10.56
CA ASN A 150 16.15 0.51 -9.75
C ASN A 150 16.07 -0.99 -9.48
N GLY A 151 16.86 -1.79 -10.20
CA GLY A 151 16.89 -3.25 -10.00
C GLY A 151 17.03 -3.63 -8.52
N GLU A 152 16.29 -4.65 -8.09
CA GLU A 152 16.29 -5.10 -6.70
C GLU A 152 17.70 -5.46 -6.23
N LYS A 153 18.05 -5.04 -5.01
CA LYS A 153 19.32 -5.39 -4.35
C LYS A 153 19.02 -6.28 -3.15
N GLY A 154 19.63 -7.46 -3.09
CA GLY A 154 19.41 -8.42 -1.99
C GLY A 154 19.70 -7.84 -0.60
N CYS A 155 20.75 -7.01 -0.47
CA CYS A 155 21.09 -6.35 0.80
C CYS A 155 20.00 -5.36 1.29
N LEU A 156 19.16 -4.81 0.40
CA LEU A 156 18.03 -3.98 0.82
C LEU A 156 16.87 -4.83 1.34
N ALA A 157 16.64 -6.02 0.75
CA ALA A 157 15.64 -6.96 1.24
C ALA A 157 15.98 -7.45 2.66
N GLU A 158 17.26 -7.72 2.93
CA GLU A 158 17.78 -8.02 4.27
C GLU A 158 17.49 -6.88 5.26
N SER A 159 17.84 -5.64 4.91
CA SER A 159 17.54 -4.48 5.76
C SER A 159 16.05 -4.35 6.07
N VAL A 160 15.17 -4.56 5.09
CA VAL A 160 13.72 -4.51 5.32
C VAL A 160 13.25 -5.63 6.26
N ALA A 161 13.86 -6.82 6.19
CA ALA A 161 13.55 -7.92 7.10
C ALA A 161 14.01 -7.62 8.54
N ASP A 162 15.17 -6.99 8.71
CA ASP A 162 15.68 -6.60 10.03
C ASP A 162 14.85 -5.46 10.64
N VAL A 163 14.43 -4.49 9.82
CA VAL A 163 13.45 -3.46 10.20
C VAL A 163 12.15 -4.11 10.66
N ARG A 164 11.58 -5.04 9.88
CA ARG A 164 10.39 -5.80 10.29
C ARG A 164 10.59 -6.47 11.65
N GLY A 165 11.75 -7.10 11.88
CA GLY A 165 12.09 -7.75 13.14
C GLY A 165 12.06 -6.79 14.33
N LEU A 166 12.77 -5.66 14.22
CA LEU A 166 12.83 -4.66 15.30
C LEU A 166 11.45 -4.07 15.61
N LEU A 167 10.65 -3.71 14.60
CA LEU A 167 9.31 -3.15 14.84
C LEU A 167 8.35 -4.17 15.47
N ARG A 168 8.43 -5.45 15.07
CA ARG A 168 7.67 -6.53 15.72
C ARG A 168 8.03 -6.64 17.19
N GLN A 169 9.33 -6.57 17.52
CA GLN A 169 9.80 -6.56 18.91
C GLN A 169 9.26 -5.34 19.67
N MET A 170 9.42 -4.13 19.13
CA MET A 170 8.93 -2.89 19.76
C MET A 170 7.42 -2.93 20.03
N LEU A 171 6.60 -3.45 19.10
CA LEU A 171 5.15 -3.57 19.30
C LEU A 171 4.77 -4.68 20.28
N SER A 172 5.65 -5.66 20.48
CA SER A 172 5.46 -6.75 21.44
C SER A 172 6.02 -6.41 22.84
N ASP A 173 6.75 -5.31 22.98
CA ASP A 173 7.45 -4.98 24.21
C ASP A 173 6.52 -4.47 25.33
N PRO A 174 6.54 -5.05 26.55
CA PRO A 174 5.61 -4.67 27.61
C PRO A 174 5.72 -3.19 27.99
N ILE A 175 4.58 -2.52 28.23
CA ILE A 175 4.59 -1.13 28.73
C ILE A 175 4.93 -1.17 30.22
N PRO A 176 5.93 -0.39 30.69
CA PRO A 176 6.20 -0.26 32.11
C PRO A 176 4.93 0.20 32.84
N SER A 177 4.39 -0.65 33.72
CA SER A 177 3.14 -0.36 34.45
C SER A 177 3.39 0.63 35.58
N LEU A 178 2.64 1.73 35.60
CA LEU A 178 2.49 2.58 36.79
C LEU A 178 1.42 1.93 37.67
N TYR A 179 1.78 1.00 38.56
CA TYR A 179 0.90 0.65 39.66
C TYR A 179 1.00 1.72 40.76
N PRO A 180 -0.13 2.28 41.21
CA PRO A 180 -0.32 2.32 42.64
C PRO A 180 -1.67 1.74 43.09
N SER A 181 -1.54 0.93 44.13
CA SER A 181 -2.47 0.77 45.25
C SER A 181 -3.41 -0.42 45.26
N ARG A 182 -3.08 -1.31 46.21
CA ARG A 182 -3.97 -1.88 47.22
C ARG A 182 -5.29 -1.10 47.36
N LYS A 183 -6.40 -1.85 47.41
CA LYS A 183 -7.72 -1.51 48.00
C LYS A 183 -7.87 -0.02 48.39
N GLY A 184 -8.38 0.79 47.48
CA GLY A 184 -8.75 2.19 47.75
C GLY A 184 -9.79 2.67 46.74
N LYS A 185 -10.85 3.31 47.22
CA LYS A 185 -12.05 3.72 46.45
C LYS A 185 -11.70 4.54 45.20
N MET A 186 -12.45 4.27 44.14
CA MET A 186 -12.35 4.90 42.82
C MET A 186 -12.41 6.43 42.90
N ARG A 187 -11.50 7.09 42.19
CA ARG A 187 -11.69 8.43 41.66
C ARG A 187 -11.57 8.32 40.14
N ASN A 188 -12.65 8.66 39.43
CA ASN A 188 -12.71 8.71 37.97
C ASN A 188 -11.68 9.71 37.43
N GLY A 189 -10.92 9.28 36.42
CA GLY A 189 -9.91 10.08 35.72
C GLY A 189 -8.67 9.25 35.36
N ARG A 190 -8.65 8.65 34.17
CA ARG A 190 -7.47 7.95 33.60
C ARG A 190 -6.40 8.96 33.16
N ASP A 191 -5.70 9.59 34.09
CA ASP A 191 -4.49 10.34 33.76
C ASP A 191 -3.32 9.37 33.59
N THR A 192 -3.06 8.93 32.36
CA THR A 192 -1.81 8.24 32.02
C THR A 192 -0.63 9.17 32.34
N GLY A 193 0.25 8.74 33.24
CA GLY A 193 1.41 9.52 33.66
C GLY A 193 2.27 10.00 32.47
N PRO A 194 2.99 11.13 32.61
CA PRO A 194 3.76 11.74 31.51
C PRO A 194 4.75 10.76 30.86
N LEU A 195 5.39 9.89 31.64
CA LEU A 195 6.33 8.88 31.14
C LEU A 195 5.64 7.81 30.27
N THR A 196 4.46 7.35 30.67
CA THR A 196 3.68 6.38 29.89
C THR A 196 3.23 6.98 28.56
N ARG A 197 2.83 8.26 28.55
CA ARG A 197 2.46 8.97 27.30
C ARG A 197 3.62 9.03 26.31
N MET A 198 4.85 9.20 26.78
CA MET A 198 6.05 9.22 25.94
C MET A 198 6.29 7.87 25.26
N VAL A 199 6.20 6.76 26.02
CA VAL A 199 6.32 5.41 25.47
C VAL A 199 5.20 5.12 24.46
N VAL A 200 3.96 5.48 24.79
CA VAL A 200 2.80 5.31 23.90
C VAL A 200 2.98 6.11 22.60
N SER A 201 3.54 7.31 22.66
CA SER A 201 3.83 8.12 21.45
C SER A 201 4.81 7.44 20.50
N VAL A 202 5.86 6.79 21.02
CA VAL A 202 6.80 6.03 20.19
C VAL A 202 6.13 4.79 19.59
N LEU A 203 5.33 4.09 20.37
CA LEU A 203 4.58 2.92 19.91
C LEU A 203 3.54 3.26 18.85
N ASP A 204 2.89 4.43 18.93
CA ASP A 204 1.96 4.92 17.92
C ASP A 204 2.68 5.23 16.59
N GLU A 205 3.85 5.88 16.63
CA GLU A 205 4.66 6.08 15.42
C GLU A 205 5.20 4.74 14.86
N CYS A 206 5.52 3.78 15.74
CA CYS A 206 5.92 2.43 15.35
C CYS A 206 4.76 1.69 14.65
N HIS A 207 3.55 1.78 15.19
CA HIS A 207 2.33 1.25 14.58
C HIS A 207 2.12 1.83 13.17
N LYS A 208 2.16 3.17 13.03
CA LYS A 208 2.00 3.84 11.71
C LYS A 208 3.07 3.42 10.71
N THR A 209 4.31 3.29 11.17
CA THR A 209 5.44 2.83 10.34
C THR A 209 5.24 1.40 9.90
N PHE A 210 4.81 0.52 10.82
CA PHE A 210 4.54 -0.87 10.51
C PHE A 210 3.42 -1.02 9.47
N VAL A 211 2.30 -0.32 9.68
CA VAL A 211 1.14 -0.35 8.76
C VAL A 211 1.53 0.15 7.37
N SER A 212 2.26 1.26 7.29
CA SER A 212 2.68 1.85 6.01
C SER A 212 3.71 1.02 5.25
N CYS A 213 4.43 0.10 5.91
CA CYS A 213 5.45 -0.74 5.30
C CYS A 213 5.01 -2.21 5.18
N PHE A 214 3.76 -2.52 5.52
CA PHE A 214 3.27 -3.90 5.61
C PHE A 214 3.38 -4.68 4.30
N HIS A 215 3.19 -4.02 3.15
CA HIS A 215 3.36 -4.64 1.83
C HIS A 215 4.82 -5.04 1.55
N ALA A 216 5.81 -4.36 2.12
CA ALA A 216 7.21 -4.75 2.00
C ALA A 216 7.59 -5.81 3.04
N PHE A 217 6.98 -5.77 4.23
CA PHE A 217 7.20 -6.75 5.30
C PHE A 217 6.58 -8.12 5.02
N TYR A 218 5.44 -8.14 4.33
CA TYR A 218 4.72 -9.35 3.93
C TYR A 218 4.28 -9.19 2.46
N PRO A 219 5.20 -9.37 1.50
CA PRO A 219 4.95 -9.09 0.09
C PRO A 219 3.88 -9.97 -0.55
N THR A 220 3.68 -11.20 -0.05
CA THR A 220 2.70 -12.15 -0.59
C THR A 220 1.46 -12.28 0.31
N GLY A 221 0.34 -12.73 -0.27
CA GLY A 221 -0.87 -13.07 0.49
C GLY A 221 -0.61 -14.17 1.53
N GLN A 222 0.22 -15.17 1.19
CA GLN A 222 0.60 -16.25 2.09
C GLN A 222 1.37 -15.76 3.33
N LEU A 223 2.31 -14.84 3.16
CA LEU A 223 3.06 -14.26 4.29
C LEU A 223 2.15 -13.42 5.20
N LYS A 224 1.23 -12.66 4.60
CA LYS A 224 0.22 -11.88 5.36
C LYS A 224 -0.69 -12.81 6.16
N TRP A 225 -1.16 -13.90 5.55
CA TRP A 225 -2.00 -14.92 6.17
C TRP A 225 -1.31 -15.63 7.32
N ALA A 226 -0.10 -16.15 7.09
CA ALA A 226 0.69 -16.83 8.11
C ALA A 226 0.90 -15.92 9.34
N CYS A 227 1.33 -14.67 9.11
CA CYS A 227 1.52 -13.72 10.20
C CYS A 227 0.26 -13.46 11.04
N LEU A 228 -0.93 -13.41 10.42
CA LEU A 228 -2.19 -13.25 11.15
C LEU A 228 -2.49 -14.48 12.01
N CYS A 229 -2.36 -15.68 11.43
CA CYS A 229 -2.58 -16.94 12.12
C CYS A 229 -1.63 -17.12 13.32
N ASP A 230 -0.35 -16.84 13.15
CA ASP A 230 0.65 -16.98 14.22
C ASP A 230 0.34 -16.05 15.41
N LEU A 231 -0.07 -14.81 15.13
CA LEU A 231 -0.42 -13.86 16.17
C LEU A 231 -1.70 -14.26 16.91
N LEU A 232 -2.73 -14.74 16.19
CA LEU A 232 -3.94 -15.27 16.82
C LEU A 232 -3.66 -16.53 17.63
N GLN A 233 -2.77 -17.41 17.17
CA GLN A 233 -2.32 -18.59 17.92
C GLN A 233 -1.59 -18.20 19.21
N SER A 234 -0.65 -17.25 19.13
CA SER A 234 0.11 -16.77 20.29
C SER A 234 -0.82 -16.20 21.37
N ARG A 235 -1.89 -15.50 20.95
CA ARG A 235 -2.92 -14.95 21.83
C ARG A 235 -3.68 -16.06 22.57
N ASP A 236 -4.10 -17.11 21.87
CA ASP A 236 -4.85 -18.23 22.47
C ASP A 236 -4.06 -18.94 23.58
N VAL A 237 -2.76 -19.15 23.38
CA VAL A 237 -1.87 -19.79 24.37
C VAL A 237 -1.80 -18.96 25.64
N VAL A 238 -1.63 -17.64 25.51
CA VAL A 238 -1.62 -16.70 26.64
C VAL A 238 -2.97 -16.65 27.36
N THR A 239 -4.08 -16.80 26.63
CA THR A 239 -5.42 -16.79 27.26
C THR A 239 -5.66 -18.01 28.16
N LYS A 240 -4.90 -19.10 27.98
CA LYS A 240 -5.00 -20.35 28.77
C LYS A 240 -3.99 -20.43 29.92
N GLY A 241 -3.01 -19.52 30.02
CA GLY A 241 -2.02 -19.50 31.10
C GLY A 241 -1.71 -18.09 31.57
N MET A 242 -1.93 -17.81 32.86
CA MET A 242 -1.64 -16.57 33.62
C MET A 242 -1.89 -15.23 32.87
N GLU A 243 -2.89 -14.47 33.31
CA GLU A 243 -3.51 -13.29 32.68
C GLU A 243 -2.60 -12.07 32.35
N GLU A 244 -1.27 -12.17 32.43
CA GLU A 244 -0.40 -11.00 32.62
C GLU A 244 0.36 -10.47 31.39
N THR A 245 0.38 -11.14 30.24
CA THR A 245 1.16 -10.65 29.08
C THR A 245 0.42 -10.69 27.74
N ARG A 246 -0.50 -9.75 27.53
CA ARG A 246 -1.08 -9.42 26.20
C ARG A 246 -0.10 -8.63 25.32
N ASP A 247 1.15 -9.07 25.30
CA ASP A 247 2.27 -8.33 24.74
C ASP A 247 2.14 -8.14 23.22
N SER A 248 1.56 -9.13 22.52
CA SER A 248 1.34 -9.12 21.07
C SER A 248 0.08 -8.39 20.59
N ASP A 249 -0.79 -7.87 21.49
CA ASP A 249 -2.07 -7.23 21.10
C ASP A 249 -1.88 -5.99 20.22
N ARG A 250 -0.82 -5.20 20.46
CA ARG A 250 -0.49 -4.04 19.62
C ARG A 250 0.01 -4.46 18.25
N LEU A 251 0.82 -5.51 18.18
CA LEU A 251 1.32 -6.05 16.91
C LEU A 251 0.17 -6.64 16.10
N LEU A 252 -0.71 -7.43 16.73
CA LEU A 252 -1.93 -7.94 16.08
C LEU A 252 -2.81 -6.78 15.60
N SER A 253 -3.00 -5.73 16.41
CA SER A 253 -3.75 -4.54 15.99
C SER A 253 -3.13 -3.85 14.77
N ALA A 254 -1.80 -3.77 14.69
CA ALA A 254 -1.09 -3.23 13.53
C ALA A 254 -1.26 -4.11 12.27
N VAL A 255 -1.18 -5.43 12.41
CA VAL A 255 -1.42 -6.38 11.30
C VAL A 255 -2.85 -6.24 10.77
N LEU A 256 -3.84 -6.22 11.67
CA LEU A 256 -5.25 -6.05 11.30
C LEU A 256 -5.51 -4.69 10.60
N ALA A 257 -4.94 -3.59 11.11
CA ALA A 257 -5.02 -2.29 10.44
C ALA A 257 -4.41 -2.34 9.03
N SER A 258 -3.28 -3.03 8.88
CA SER A 258 -2.59 -3.15 7.60
C SER A 258 -3.38 -3.95 6.56
N LEU A 259 -4.07 -5.01 7.01
CA LEU A 259 -4.94 -5.82 6.15
C LEU A 259 -6.18 -5.04 5.67
N CYS A 260 -6.61 -4.02 6.41
CA CYS A 260 -7.69 -3.12 5.99
C CYS A 260 -7.26 -2.09 4.92
N SER A 261 -5.99 -2.08 4.51
CA SER A 261 -5.52 -1.17 3.45
C SER A 261 -6.23 -1.49 2.12
N PRO A 262 -6.71 -0.49 1.36
CA PRO A 262 -7.29 -0.69 0.03
C PRO A 262 -6.34 -1.37 -0.98
N THR A 263 -5.03 -1.38 -0.70
CA THR A 263 -4.03 -2.06 -1.52
C THR A 263 -3.95 -3.56 -1.26
N VAL A 264 -4.55 -4.06 -0.18
CA VAL A 264 -4.63 -5.47 0.16
C VAL A 264 -5.97 -6.01 -0.31
N LYS A 265 -5.93 -7.01 -1.20
CA LYS A 265 -7.12 -7.75 -1.60
C LYS A 265 -7.31 -8.92 -0.64
N LEU A 266 -8.32 -8.86 0.22
CA LEU A 266 -8.53 -9.87 1.27
C LEU A 266 -8.86 -11.23 0.68
N ARG A 267 -9.56 -11.28 -0.46
CA ARG A 267 -9.82 -12.53 -1.19
C ARG A 267 -8.56 -13.24 -1.67
N ALA A 268 -7.51 -12.47 -1.99
CA ALA A 268 -6.22 -12.98 -2.44
C ALA A 268 -5.29 -13.34 -1.27
N THR A 269 -5.63 -12.86 -0.08
CA THR A 269 -4.80 -12.95 1.12
C THR A 269 -5.30 -14.06 2.05
N CYS A 270 -6.61 -14.22 2.17
CA CYS A 270 -7.24 -15.19 3.05
C CYS A 270 -7.90 -16.30 2.18
N PRO A 271 -7.76 -17.59 2.53
CA PRO A 271 -8.40 -18.71 1.81
C PRO A 271 -9.92 -18.78 2.11
N ILE A 272 -10.66 -17.76 1.66
CA ILE A 272 -12.10 -17.58 1.93
C ILE A 272 -12.97 -18.30 0.89
N LEU A 273 -12.42 -18.57 -0.30
CA LEU A 273 -13.14 -19.13 -1.44
C LEU A 273 -12.85 -20.63 -1.62
N THR A 274 -12.09 -21.24 -0.73
CA THR A 274 -11.92 -22.69 -0.72
C THR A 274 -13.11 -23.34 -0.04
N ASP A 275 -13.67 -24.39 -0.65
CA ASP A 275 -14.80 -25.10 -0.07
C ASP A 275 -14.37 -25.79 1.24
N PRO A 276 -15.02 -25.49 2.38
CA PRO A 276 -14.71 -26.14 3.65
C PRO A 276 -14.98 -27.65 3.65
N ASP A 277 -15.80 -28.15 2.70
CA ASP A 277 -16.21 -29.56 2.59
C ASP A 277 -15.40 -30.36 1.55
N ALA A 278 -14.50 -29.71 0.78
CA ALA A 278 -13.61 -30.42 -0.15
C ALA A 278 -12.64 -31.32 0.63
N GLU A 279 -12.41 -32.54 0.14
CA GLU A 279 -11.69 -33.59 0.86
C GLU A 279 -10.40 -33.09 1.55
N VAL A 280 -10.24 -33.50 2.82
CA VAL A 280 -9.17 -33.18 3.79
C VAL A 280 -7.73 -33.39 3.26
N ALA A 281 -7.56 -33.90 2.04
CA ALA A 281 -6.28 -34.16 1.40
C ALA A 281 -5.58 -32.89 0.87
N HIS A 282 -6.30 -31.83 0.48
CA HIS A 282 -5.70 -30.58 -0.01
C HIS A 282 -6.08 -29.40 0.88
N ARG A 283 -5.10 -28.89 1.63
CA ARG A 283 -5.31 -27.79 2.58
C ARG A 283 -5.36 -26.43 1.86
N PRO A 284 -6.37 -25.59 2.11
CA PRO A 284 -6.51 -24.28 1.48
C PRO A 284 -5.31 -23.35 1.67
N SER A 285 -4.80 -22.81 0.56
CA SER A 285 -3.79 -21.77 0.53
C SER A 285 -4.36 -20.48 -0.07
N PRO A 286 -3.87 -19.29 0.32
CA PRO A 286 -4.13 -18.05 -0.41
C PRO A 286 -3.81 -18.16 -1.92
N ALA A 287 -2.91 -19.06 -2.32
CA ALA A 287 -2.61 -19.36 -3.72
C ALA A 287 -3.80 -20.02 -4.46
N ASP A 288 -4.57 -20.87 -3.80
CA ASP A 288 -5.75 -21.52 -4.39
C ASP A 288 -6.86 -20.48 -4.66
N ASN A 289 -7.02 -19.54 -3.73
CA ASN A 289 -7.90 -18.41 -3.87
C ASN A 289 -7.47 -17.45 -5.00
N ALA A 290 -6.17 -17.29 -5.23
CA ALA A 290 -5.66 -16.52 -6.37
C ALA A 290 -5.98 -17.20 -7.71
N ALA A 291 -5.98 -18.53 -7.77
CA ALA A 291 -6.38 -19.28 -8.96
C ALA A 291 -7.89 -19.19 -9.25
N LEU A 292 -8.72 -19.09 -8.20
CA LEU A 292 -10.17 -18.87 -8.30
C LEU A 292 -10.54 -17.39 -8.51
N SER A 293 -9.65 -16.46 -8.16
CA SER A 293 -9.86 -15.03 -8.37
C SER A 293 -9.39 -14.63 -9.78
N THR A 294 -9.96 -13.56 -10.34
CA THR A 294 -9.47 -12.92 -11.59
C THR A 294 -8.10 -12.25 -11.45
N LEU A 295 -7.32 -12.62 -10.42
CA LEU A 295 -6.08 -11.96 -10.02
C LEU A 295 -4.90 -12.57 -10.77
N GLN A 296 -4.20 -11.70 -11.50
CA GLN A 296 -3.14 -12.11 -12.42
C GLN A 296 -1.86 -12.51 -11.67
N PRO A 297 -1.11 -13.53 -12.13
CA PRO A 297 0.19 -13.94 -11.57
C PRO A 297 1.23 -12.80 -11.52
N GLY A 298 1.14 -11.81 -12.41
CA GLY A 298 2.04 -10.65 -12.48
C GLY A 298 1.94 -9.69 -11.29
N ASP A 299 0.80 -9.68 -10.58
CA ASP A 299 0.62 -8.91 -9.34
C ASP A 299 1.22 -9.62 -8.12
N LEU A 300 1.51 -10.93 -8.21
CA LEU A 300 1.99 -11.74 -7.09
C LEU A 300 3.50 -11.60 -6.79
N TYR A 301 4.30 -11.11 -7.74
CA TYR A 301 5.76 -11.13 -7.64
C TYR A 301 6.42 -9.83 -8.13
N ARG A 302 5.96 -8.67 -7.65
CA ARG A 302 6.57 -7.36 -7.99
C ARG A 302 8.04 -7.24 -7.56
N TYR A 303 8.41 -7.95 -6.49
CA TYR A 303 9.73 -7.89 -5.84
C TYR A 303 10.23 -9.31 -5.50
N PRO A 304 10.65 -10.11 -6.49
CA PRO A 304 11.05 -11.50 -6.29
C PRO A 304 12.15 -11.70 -5.23
N LEU A 305 13.17 -10.83 -5.18
CA LEU A 305 14.23 -10.97 -4.17
C LEU A 305 13.70 -10.70 -2.76
N LEU A 306 12.84 -9.68 -2.61
CA LEU A 306 12.18 -9.41 -1.33
C LEU A 306 11.27 -10.57 -0.91
N VAL A 307 10.50 -11.14 -1.85
CA VAL A 307 9.62 -12.28 -1.60
C VAL A 307 10.41 -13.50 -1.14
N GLU A 308 11.47 -13.85 -1.86
CA GLU A 308 12.35 -14.97 -1.51
C GLU A 308 12.93 -14.78 -0.10
N HIS A 309 13.50 -13.62 0.17
CA HIS A 309 14.15 -13.33 1.45
C HIS A 309 13.15 -13.34 2.62
N MET A 310 12.00 -12.71 2.47
CA MET A 310 10.96 -12.66 3.52
C MET A 310 10.35 -14.04 3.77
N THR A 311 10.21 -14.86 2.73
CA THR A 311 9.75 -16.25 2.84
C THR A 311 10.77 -17.07 3.64
N TYR A 312 12.05 -17.00 3.25
CA TYR A 312 13.13 -17.69 3.94
C TYR A 312 13.27 -17.27 5.41
N LYS A 313 13.26 -15.97 5.71
CA LYS A 313 13.33 -15.46 7.10
C LYS A 313 12.15 -15.90 7.95
N THR A 314 10.95 -16.00 7.38
CA THR A 314 9.76 -16.46 8.11
C THR A 314 9.87 -17.96 8.43
N HIS A 315 10.37 -18.77 7.50
CA HIS A 315 10.61 -20.21 7.74
C HIS A 315 11.77 -20.51 8.70
N GLN A 316 12.77 -19.64 8.84
CA GLN A 316 13.86 -19.85 9.81
C GLN A 316 13.47 -19.54 11.26
N VAL A 317 12.52 -18.61 11.47
CA VAL A 317 12.08 -18.21 12.81
C VAL A 317 11.09 -19.25 13.38
N ASP A 318 10.32 -19.92 12.52
CA ASP A 318 9.39 -20.99 12.91
C ASP A 318 10.00 -22.39 12.72
N ASN A 319 10.38 -23.02 13.82
CA ASN A 319 10.97 -24.36 13.84
C ASN A 319 9.93 -25.50 13.73
N GLY A 320 8.84 -25.30 13.01
CA GLY A 320 7.76 -26.27 12.95
C GLY A 320 6.81 -26.05 11.78
N VAL A 321 6.32 -27.15 11.22
CA VAL A 321 5.22 -27.20 10.25
C VAL A 321 4.07 -26.37 10.80
N GLY A 322 3.90 -25.15 10.27
CA GLY A 322 2.90 -24.20 10.72
C GLY A 322 1.52 -24.86 10.75
N VAL A 323 0.77 -24.64 11.84
CA VAL A 323 -0.63 -25.02 11.90
C VAL A 323 -1.31 -24.34 10.71
N VAL A 324 -1.98 -25.11 9.85
CA VAL A 324 -2.69 -24.55 8.70
C VAL A 324 -4.12 -24.30 9.14
N TRP A 325 -4.51 -23.03 9.20
CA TRP A 325 -5.82 -22.61 9.69
C TRP A 325 -6.81 -22.49 8.53
N THR A 326 -8.05 -22.85 8.78
CA THR A 326 -9.17 -22.48 7.92
C THR A 326 -9.59 -21.03 8.16
N PHE A 327 -10.19 -20.39 7.17
CA PHE A 327 -10.73 -19.03 7.36
C PHE A 327 -11.80 -18.97 8.46
N ARG A 328 -12.60 -20.02 8.61
CA ARG A 328 -13.61 -20.13 9.67
C ARG A 328 -12.99 -20.12 11.07
N GLU A 329 -11.91 -20.85 11.28
CA GLU A 329 -11.18 -20.85 12.57
C GLU A 329 -10.57 -19.48 12.90
N VAL A 330 -10.10 -18.76 11.89
CA VAL A 330 -9.63 -17.37 12.06
C VAL A 330 -10.80 -16.45 12.41
N LEU A 331 -11.92 -16.56 11.69
CA LEU A 331 -13.13 -15.77 11.94
C LEU A 331 -13.64 -15.94 13.37
N ASP A 332 -13.72 -17.17 13.89
CA ASP A 332 -14.18 -17.44 15.25
C ASP A 332 -13.31 -16.74 16.30
N ARG A 333 -11.99 -16.65 16.07
CA ARG A 333 -11.07 -15.95 16.96
C ARG A 333 -11.12 -14.44 16.83
N LEU A 334 -11.28 -13.93 15.61
CA LEU A 334 -11.54 -12.50 15.39
C LEU A 334 -12.84 -12.07 16.09
N LEU A 335 -13.89 -12.87 15.98
CA LEU A 335 -15.12 -12.67 16.76
C LEU A 335 -14.81 -12.69 18.26
N GLY A 336 -14.06 -13.69 18.74
CA GLY A 336 -13.60 -13.75 20.14
C GLY A 336 -12.87 -12.50 20.62
N VAL A 337 -12.01 -11.90 19.80
CA VAL A 337 -11.34 -10.62 20.09
C VAL A 337 -12.36 -9.48 20.16
N ALA A 338 -13.29 -9.41 19.20
CA ALA A 338 -14.28 -8.33 19.11
C ALA A 338 -15.28 -8.34 20.27
N CYS A 339 -15.79 -9.52 20.65
CA CYS A 339 -16.83 -9.65 21.68
C CYS A 339 -16.30 -10.03 23.08
N GLY A 340 -15.08 -10.53 23.21
CA GLY A 340 -14.55 -11.02 24.48
C GLY A 340 -14.57 -9.95 25.58
N SER A 341 -14.13 -8.73 25.26
CA SER A 341 -14.17 -7.60 26.19
C SER A 341 -15.60 -7.17 26.57
N VAL A 342 -16.54 -7.26 25.64
CA VAL A 342 -17.96 -6.95 25.88
C VAL A 342 -18.56 -7.99 26.83
N ARG A 343 -18.30 -9.29 26.59
CA ARG A 343 -18.76 -10.37 27.49
C ARG A 343 -18.21 -10.20 28.90
N GLN A 344 -16.93 -9.85 29.03
CA GLN A 344 -16.30 -9.59 30.33
C GLN A 344 -16.95 -8.38 31.03
N ALA A 345 -17.16 -7.27 30.31
CA ALA A 345 -17.82 -6.08 30.84
C ALA A 345 -19.23 -6.41 31.36
N LEU A 346 -20.03 -7.13 30.57
CA LEU A 346 -21.38 -7.54 30.95
C LEU A 346 -21.42 -8.49 32.16
N ARG A 347 -20.33 -9.22 32.44
CA ARG A 347 -20.19 -10.06 33.64
C ARG A 347 -19.67 -9.30 34.86
N GLY A 348 -19.39 -8.01 34.73
CA GLY A 348 -18.75 -7.21 35.78
C GLY A 348 -17.27 -7.56 36.00
N GLU A 349 -16.62 -8.24 35.06
CA GLU A 349 -15.21 -8.57 35.11
C GLU A 349 -14.34 -7.37 34.69
N ARG A 350 -13.07 -7.33 35.11
CA ARG A 350 -12.15 -6.27 34.68
C ARG A 350 -11.82 -6.42 33.19
N VAL A 351 -12.07 -5.34 32.45
CA VAL A 351 -11.90 -5.30 30.99
C VAL A 351 -10.60 -4.59 30.64
N THR A 352 -9.66 -5.32 30.04
CA THR A 352 -8.34 -4.81 29.61
C THR A 352 -8.05 -4.97 28.09
N PRO A 353 -8.99 -4.78 27.16
CA PRO A 353 -8.70 -4.81 25.74
C PRO A 353 -7.93 -3.55 25.32
N LEU A 354 -7.07 -3.70 24.32
CA LEU A 354 -6.59 -2.57 23.55
C LEU A 354 -7.73 -2.09 22.63
N PRO A 355 -8.28 -0.86 22.77
CA PRO A 355 -9.43 -0.42 21.96
C PRO A 355 -9.18 -0.48 20.45
N ALA A 356 -7.97 -0.09 20.02
CA ALA A 356 -7.56 -0.16 18.63
C ALA A 356 -7.58 -1.59 18.06
N LEU A 357 -7.34 -2.62 18.89
CA LEU A 357 -7.40 -4.00 18.46
C LEU A 357 -8.83 -4.45 18.16
N VAL A 358 -9.77 -4.12 19.04
CA VAL A 358 -11.21 -4.43 18.85
C VAL A 358 -11.73 -3.70 17.62
N HIS A 359 -11.40 -2.42 17.48
CA HIS A 359 -11.79 -1.61 16.32
C HIS A 359 -11.26 -2.17 15.00
N ASN A 360 -9.95 -2.43 14.89
CA ASN A 360 -9.34 -2.95 13.66
C ASN A 360 -9.84 -4.37 13.32
N THR A 361 -10.11 -5.20 14.34
CA THR A 361 -10.74 -6.51 14.14
C THR A 361 -12.13 -6.38 13.50
N CYS A 362 -12.94 -5.45 14.00
CA CYS A 362 -14.27 -5.16 13.44
C CYS A 362 -14.17 -4.60 12.01
N LEU A 363 -13.26 -3.67 11.75
CA LEU A 363 -13.05 -3.12 10.41
C LEU A 363 -12.65 -4.22 9.41
N LEU A 364 -11.74 -5.12 9.79
CA LEU A 364 -11.32 -6.21 8.90
C LEU A 364 -12.49 -7.12 8.53
N MET A 365 -13.31 -7.52 9.51
CA MET A 365 -14.48 -8.35 9.23
C MET A 365 -15.49 -7.65 8.32
N ALA A 366 -15.74 -6.35 8.55
CA ALA A 366 -16.61 -5.55 7.68
C ALA A 366 -16.05 -5.44 6.25
N ALA A 367 -14.74 -5.16 6.11
CA ALA A 367 -14.07 -5.07 4.82
C ALA A 367 -14.11 -6.40 4.06
N THR A 368 -13.94 -7.54 4.74
CA THR A 368 -14.08 -8.85 4.11
C THR A 368 -15.51 -9.08 3.59
N VAL A 369 -16.53 -8.77 4.37
CA VAL A 369 -17.93 -8.88 3.92
C VAL A 369 -18.20 -7.96 2.73
N ALA A 370 -17.67 -6.73 2.76
CA ALA A 370 -17.78 -5.79 1.66
C ALA A 370 -17.14 -6.32 0.36
N GLU A 371 -15.92 -6.84 0.44
CA GLU A 371 -15.19 -7.39 -0.72
C GLU A 371 -15.89 -8.62 -1.30
N LEU A 372 -16.38 -9.54 -0.45
CA LEU A 372 -17.15 -10.70 -0.89
C LEU A 372 -18.48 -10.31 -1.53
N SER A 373 -19.18 -9.33 -0.96
CA SER A 373 -20.48 -8.88 -1.46
C SER A 373 -20.36 -8.13 -2.79
N ALA A 374 -19.30 -7.35 -2.96
CA ALA A 374 -19.02 -6.66 -4.22
C ALA A 374 -18.81 -7.63 -5.39
N GLU A 375 -18.17 -8.78 -5.14
CA GLU A 375 -17.93 -9.79 -6.17
C GLU A 375 -19.25 -10.36 -6.74
N THR A 376 -20.28 -10.49 -5.90
CA THR A 376 -21.58 -11.05 -6.30
C THR A 376 -22.38 -10.22 -7.30
N ASN A 377 -21.98 -8.96 -7.55
CA ASN A 377 -22.69 -8.02 -8.41
C ASN A 377 -21.81 -7.49 -9.55
N SER A 378 -20.72 -8.20 -9.89
CA SER A 378 -19.87 -7.83 -11.01
C SER A 378 -20.64 -7.99 -12.32
N ALA A 379 -21.42 -6.98 -12.70
CA ALA A 379 -22.17 -6.97 -13.94
C ALA A 379 -21.22 -6.82 -15.15
N GLU A 380 -21.58 -7.45 -16.26
CA GLU A 380 -20.94 -7.36 -17.57
C GLU A 380 -20.82 -5.88 -18.01
N GLY A 381 -19.61 -5.29 -18.09
CA GLY A 381 -19.50 -3.98 -18.73
C GLY A 381 -18.19 -3.22 -18.54
N GLU A 382 -17.57 -3.25 -17.36
CA GLU A 382 -16.31 -2.55 -17.14
C GLU A 382 -15.19 -3.56 -16.95
N VAL A 383 -14.44 -3.83 -18.01
CA VAL A 383 -13.14 -4.50 -17.88
C VAL A 383 -12.25 -3.56 -17.07
N PRO A 384 -11.91 -3.88 -15.81
CA PRO A 384 -11.05 -3.02 -15.03
C PRO A 384 -9.70 -2.98 -15.72
N ALA A 385 -9.12 -1.79 -15.89
CA ALA A 385 -7.77 -1.61 -16.43
C ALA A 385 -6.68 -2.38 -15.64
N GLY A 386 -7.01 -2.90 -14.44
CA GLY A 386 -6.13 -3.69 -13.59
C GLY A 386 -6.12 -5.22 -13.83
N GLY A 387 -6.67 -5.71 -14.94
CA GLY A 387 -6.77 -7.15 -15.21
C GLY A 387 -5.89 -7.72 -16.32
N ARG A 388 -5.04 -6.92 -16.98
CA ARG A 388 -4.25 -7.36 -18.15
C ARG A 388 -2.75 -7.42 -17.84
N VAL A 389 -2.09 -8.52 -18.17
CA VAL A 389 -0.63 -8.68 -18.03
C VAL A 389 0.06 -7.84 -19.10
N LEU A 390 1.02 -6.99 -18.69
CA LEU A 390 1.86 -6.26 -19.62
C LEU A 390 2.92 -7.19 -20.19
N HIS A 391 2.81 -7.51 -21.47
CA HIS A 391 3.78 -8.26 -22.24
C HIS A 391 4.71 -7.32 -23.00
N ILE A 392 5.93 -7.79 -23.24
CA ILE A 392 6.91 -7.15 -24.12
C ILE A 392 7.27 -8.17 -25.19
N THR A 393 7.19 -7.80 -26.46
CA THR A 393 7.63 -8.70 -27.54
C THR A 393 9.12 -9.01 -27.40
N PRO A 394 9.60 -10.20 -27.81
CA PRO A 394 11.02 -10.38 -28.09
C PRO A 394 11.53 -9.29 -29.06
N SER A 395 12.84 -9.07 -29.08
CA SER A 395 13.40 -8.12 -30.03
C SER A 395 13.08 -8.58 -31.44
N ARG A 396 12.55 -7.67 -32.27
CA ARG A 396 12.40 -7.94 -33.71
C ARG A 396 13.74 -8.03 -34.44
N PHE A 397 14.87 -7.84 -33.76
CA PHE A 397 16.21 -7.94 -34.32
C PHE A 397 17.00 -9.10 -33.69
N THR A 398 17.75 -9.82 -34.51
CA THR A 398 18.63 -10.90 -34.05
C THR A 398 19.98 -10.41 -33.52
N ARG A 399 20.38 -9.17 -33.86
CA ARG A 399 21.65 -8.57 -33.44
C ARG A 399 21.44 -7.10 -33.07
N THR A 400 22.19 -6.65 -32.08
CA THR A 400 22.33 -5.22 -31.75
C THR A 400 23.74 -4.78 -32.15
N SER A 401 23.87 -3.63 -32.81
CA SER A 401 25.18 -3.08 -33.13
C SER A 401 25.97 -2.78 -31.86
N GLN A 402 27.22 -3.26 -31.78
CA GLN A 402 28.12 -2.95 -30.66
C GLN A 402 28.62 -1.50 -30.68
N SER A 403 28.47 -0.82 -31.81
CA SER A 403 28.86 0.59 -31.98
C SER A 403 27.63 1.46 -32.22
N ARG A 404 27.52 2.55 -31.45
CA ARG A 404 26.42 3.53 -31.52
C ARG A 404 26.56 4.38 -32.78
N THR A 405 26.06 3.85 -33.89
CA THR A 405 26.25 4.42 -35.24
C THR A 405 24.97 4.98 -35.84
N TRP A 406 23.81 4.70 -35.24
CA TRP A 406 22.53 5.15 -35.75
C TRP A 406 22.34 6.63 -35.45
N ASN A 407 22.14 7.43 -36.50
CA ASN A 407 21.89 8.86 -36.35
C ASN A 407 20.41 9.06 -36.01
N THR A 408 20.11 9.94 -35.06
CA THR A 408 18.72 10.35 -34.76
C THR A 408 18.12 11.21 -35.88
N GLY A 409 18.95 11.69 -36.80
CA GLY A 409 18.54 12.51 -37.93
C GLY A 409 17.94 13.84 -37.50
N ASN A 410 18.26 14.29 -36.27
CA ASN A 410 17.75 15.50 -35.64
C ASN A 410 16.21 15.62 -35.74
N GLY A 411 15.50 14.56 -35.36
CA GLY A 411 14.04 14.48 -35.42
C GLY A 411 13.48 13.80 -36.67
N SER A 412 14.34 13.33 -37.58
CA SER A 412 13.87 12.57 -38.74
C SER A 412 13.19 11.26 -38.30
N PRO A 413 11.97 10.95 -38.78
CA PRO A 413 11.20 9.83 -38.28
C PRO A 413 11.81 8.47 -38.65
N ASP A 414 12.01 7.64 -37.63
CA ASP A 414 12.13 6.19 -37.74
C ASP A 414 10.73 5.58 -37.59
N ALA A 415 10.29 4.74 -38.53
CA ALA A 415 8.97 4.12 -38.46
C ALA A 415 8.97 2.65 -38.87
N ILE A 416 8.01 1.91 -38.32
CA ILE A 416 7.78 0.50 -38.65
C ILE A 416 6.28 0.20 -38.65
N CYS A 417 5.82 -0.58 -39.63
CA CYS A 417 4.45 -1.07 -39.67
C CYS A 417 4.36 -2.42 -38.96
N PHE A 418 3.26 -2.67 -38.25
CA PHE A 418 3.00 -3.96 -37.60
C PHE A 418 1.52 -4.38 -37.72
N ALA A 419 1.27 -5.67 -37.59
CA ALA A 419 -0.06 -6.28 -37.47
C ALA A 419 -0.01 -7.47 -36.49
N VAL A 420 -1.15 -7.84 -35.91
CA VAL A 420 -1.26 -8.95 -34.94
C VAL A 420 -2.17 -10.06 -35.46
N ASP A 421 -1.90 -11.30 -35.03
CA ASP A 421 -2.59 -12.52 -35.49
C ASP A 421 -3.88 -12.87 -34.72
N ARG A 422 -4.26 -12.07 -33.73
CA ARG A 422 -5.41 -12.36 -32.86
C ARG A 422 -6.08 -11.10 -32.31
N PRO A 423 -7.34 -11.17 -31.86
CA PRO A 423 -8.04 -10.03 -31.29
C PRO A 423 -7.71 -9.85 -29.80
N GLY A 424 -8.17 -8.75 -29.20
CA GLY A 424 -8.01 -8.50 -27.77
C GLY A 424 -6.62 -8.01 -27.36
N ILE A 425 -5.83 -7.52 -28.32
CA ILE A 425 -4.51 -6.91 -28.11
C ILE A 425 -4.64 -5.40 -27.94
N VAL A 426 -3.95 -4.86 -26.94
CA VAL A 426 -3.93 -3.42 -26.65
C VAL A 426 -2.49 -2.95 -26.42
N ILE A 427 -1.99 -2.03 -27.25
CA ILE A 427 -0.61 -1.54 -27.19
C ILE A 427 -0.46 -0.55 -26.04
N ALA A 428 0.50 -0.79 -25.16
CA ALA A 428 0.81 0.06 -24.02
C ALA A 428 1.97 1.03 -24.29
N GLY A 429 2.83 0.72 -25.26
CA GLY A 429 4.00 1.52 -25.59
C GLY A 429 5.04 0.75 -26.40
N VAL A 430 6.25 1.28 -26.48
CA VAL A 430 7.36 0.70 -27.25
C VAL A 430 8.68 0.83 -26.49
N CYS A 431 9.65 -0.03 -26.82
CA CYS A 431 11.02 0.19 -26.39
C CYS A 431 11.87 0.69 -27.57
N VAL A 432 12.80 1.60 -27.31
CA VAL A 432 13.67 2.25 -28.30
C VAL A 432 15.14 2.12 -27.89
N TYR A 433 16.06 2.15 -28.85
CA TYR A 433 17.49 2.18 -28.54
C TYR A 433 17.95 3.60 -28.19
N GLY A 434 18.70 3.73 -27.09
CA GLY A 434 19.35 4.96 -26.62
C GLY A 434 20.85 5.02 -26.92
N GLY A 435 21.52 5.98 -26.29
CA GLY A 435 22.98 6.15 -26.37
C GLY A 435 23.52 7.01 -25.21
N VAL A 436 24.69 7.63 -25.38
CA VAL A 436 25.42 8.30 -24.27
C VAL A 436 24.82 9.66 -23.85
N GLY A 437 24.00 10.28 -24.69
CA GLY A 437 23.44 11.61 -24.46
C GLY A 437 22.03 11.61 -23.89
N THR A 438 21.48 12.80 -23.76
CA THR A 438 20.04 13.02 -23.54
C THR A 438 19.33 13.14 -24.90
N TYR A 439 18.09 12.67 -24.95
CA TYR A 439 17.30 12.57 -26.15
C TYR A 439 15.89 13.11 -25.93
N ASP A 440 15.44 14.00 -26.82
CA ASP A 440 14.05 14.47 -26.85
C ASP A 440 13.27 13.66 -27.88
N TYR A 441 12.27 12.91 -27.42
CA TYR A 441 11.52 11.98 -28.25
C TYR A 441 10.06 12.38 -28.42
N GLU A 442 9.51 11.99 -29.56
CA GLU A 442 8.09 11.94 -29.85
C GLU A 442 7.79 10.60 -30.51
N VAL A 443 6.89 9.83 -29.91
CA VAL A 443 6.44 8.54 -30.46
C VAL A 443 4.94 8.55 -30.66
N GLU A 444 4.49 8.01 -31.79
CA GLU A 444 3.09 7.95 -32.17
C GLU A 444 2.74 6.55 -32.67
N VAL A 445 1.53 6.09 -32.34
CA VAL A 445 0.91 4.92 -32.96
C VAL A 445 -0.23 5.39 -33.87
N MET A 446 -0.26 4.87 -35.09
CA MET A 446 -1.13 5.30 -36.16
C MET A 446 -1.88 4.14 -36.79
N ASP A 447 -3.12 4.39 -37.23
CA ASP A 447 -3.87 3.49 -38.09
C ASP A 447 -3.84 3.94 -39.56
N GLU A 448 -3.96 2.97 -40.45
CA GLU A 448 -4.10 3.23 -41.88
C GLU A 448 -5.58 3.50 -42.19
N SER A 449 -5.94 4.77 -42.38
CA SER A 449 -7.28 5.10 -42.87
C SER A 449 -7.39 4.76 -44.34
N GLY A 450 -8.06 3.64 -44.62
CA GLY A 450 -8.44 3.27 -45.98
C GLY A 450 -9.32 4.36 -46.59
N GLY A 451 -8.79 5.06 -47.60
CA GLY A 451 -9.59 5.89 -48.48
C GLY A 451 -10.58 5.02 -49.23
N GLY A 452 -11.83 4.97 -48.77
CA GLY A 452 -12.94 4.44 -49.55
C GLY A 452 -13.19 5.35 -50.75
N GLY A 453 -12.45 5.13 -51.85
CA GLY A 453 -12.60 5.89 -53.09
C GLY A 453 -12.03 5.10 -54.26
N GLN A 454 -12.89 4.79 -55.23
CA GLN A 454 -12.55 4.13 -56.50
C GLN A 454 -11.63 5.03 -57.34
N ASP A 455 -10.32 5.00 -57.11
CA ASP A 455 -9.36 5.44 -58.14
C ASP A 455 -7.98 4.77 -57.94
N PRO A 456 -7.58 3.82 -58.80
CA PRO A 456 -6.40 2.96 -58.59
C PRO A 456 -5.04 3.64 -58.87
N SER A 457 -5.02 4.96 -59.14
CA SER A 457 -3.79 5.66 -59.54
C SER A 457 -3.15 6.56 -58.47
N HIS A 458 -3.84 6.86 -57.36
CA HIS A 458 -3.29 7.68 -56.26
C HIS A 458 -3.87 7.29 -54.88
N THR A 459 -3.67 6.05 -54.44
CA THR A 459 -3.89 5.69 -53.02
C THR A 459 -2.71 6.19 -52.19
N LEU A 460 -2.75 7.46 -51.79
CA LEU A 460 -1.82 7.99 -50.79
C LEU A 460 -2.14 7.32 -49.45
N GLU A 461 -1.19 6.56 -48.88
CA GLU A 461 -1.34 5.97 -47.54
C GLU A 461 -1.63 7.10 -46.54
N ARG A 462 -2.85 7.14 -46.00
CA ARG A 462 -3.29 8.16 -45.05
C ARG A 462 -3.27 7.59 -43.65
N TRP A 463 -2.35 8.08 -42.84
CA TRP A 463 -2.17 7.67 -41.45
C TRP A 463 -2.87 8.64 -40.50
N ASN A 464 -3.66 8.13 -39.54
CA ASN A 464 -4.17 8.94 -38.44
C ASN A 464 -3.51 8.54 -37.12
N VAL A 465 -3.10 9.53 -36.35
CA VAL A 465 -2.53 9.32 -35.01
C VAL A 465 -3.64 8.92 -34.06
N MET A 466 -3.49 7.73 -33.45
CA MET A 466 -4.41 7.22 -32.44
C MET A 466 -4.00 7.67 -31.04
N GLU A 467 -2.69 7.67 -30.76
CA GLU A 467 -2.12 8.09 -29.49
C GLU A 467 -0.65 8.49 -29.66
N MET A 468 -0.16 9.35 -28.76
CA MET A 468 1.22 9.84 -28.79
C MET A 468 1.83 9.99 -27.40
N ALA A 469 3.16 9.91 -27.32
CA ALA A 469 3.93 10.22 -26.12
C ALA A 469 5.14 11.09 -26.48
N ARG A 470 5.44 12.07 -25.61
CA ARG A 470 6.57 12.98 -25.75
C ARG A 470 7.32 13.07 -24.43
N GLY A 471 8.63 13.22 -24.50
CA GLY A 471 9.44 13.38 -23.31
C GLY A 471 10.93 13.39 -23.60
N THR A 472 11.70 13.20 -22.55
CA THR A 472 13.17 13.17 -22.61
C THR A 472 13.69 11.92 -21.92
N PHE A 473 14.74 11.29 -22.45
CA PHE A 473 15.44 10.20 -21.77
C PHE A 473 16.96 10.38 -21.82
N GLY A 474 17.66 9.89 -20.81
CA GLY A 474 19.12 9.90 -20.73
C GLY A 474 19.72 8.51 -20.51
N PRO A 475 21.04 8.44 -20.25
CA PRO A 475 21.75 7.18 -20.00
C PRO A 475 21.20 6.41 -18.80
N ASP A 476 20.78 7.14 -17.76
CA ASP A 476 20.25 6.58 -16.50
C ASP A 476 18.87 5.91 -16.69
N ASP A 477 18.15 6.24 -17.75
CA ASP A 477 16.84 5.67 -18.08
C ASP A 477 16.95 4.39 -18.94
N SER A 478 18.17 4.05 -19.38
CA SER A 478 18.41 2.95 -20.32
C SER A 478 18.94 1.69 -19.63
N VAL A 479 18.37 0.53 -19.96
CA VAL A 479 18.89 -0.79 -19.56
C VAL A 479 19.40 -1.48 -20.83
N ALA A 480 20.70 -1.75 -20.88
CA ALA A 480 21.36 -2.31 -22.07
C ALA A 480 21.10 -1.50 -23.37
N ASP A 481 21.19 -0.17 -23.27
CA ASP A 481 20.87 0.79 -24.33
C ASP A 481 19.40 0.76 -24.80
N ILE A 482 18.47 0.18 -24.04
CA ILE A 482 17.03 0.17 -24.37
C ILE A 482 16.26 1.01 -23.36
N VAL A 483 15.34 1.84 -23.86
CA VAL A 483 14.46 2.72 -23.08
C VAL A 483 13.01 2.36 -23.35
N GLU A 484 12.20 2.24 -22.30
CA GLU A 484 10.76 2.00 -22.39
C GLU A 484 10.00 3.32 -22.47
N ILE A 485 9.13 3.46 -23.47
CA ILE A 485 8.24 4.62 -23.63
C ILE A 485 6.80 4.12 -23.61
N LYS A 486 6.02 4.56 -22.63
CA LYS A 486 4.61 4.19 -22.46
C LYS A 486 3.69 5.30 -22.96
N PHE A 487 2.60 4.92 -23.61
CA PHE A 487 1.53 5.85 -23.95
C PHE A 487 0.72 6.20 -22.70
N GLU A 488 0.13 7.40 -22.67
CA GLU A 488 -0.77 7.80 -21.58
C GLU A 488 -2.00 6.91 -21.51
N ARG A 489 -2.51 6.49 -22.68
CA ARG A 489 -3.62 5.54 -22.80
C ARG A 489 -3.24 4.36 -23.69
N PRO A 490 -3.54 3.12 -23.27
CA PRO A 490 -3.33 1.95 -24.11
C PRO A 490 -4.24 1.97 -25.36
N VAL A 491 -3.72 1.54 -26.51
CA VAL A 491 -4.40 1.63 -27.82
C VAL A 491 -4.87 0.25 -28.29
N PRO A 492 -6.18 0.01 -28.45
CA PRO A 492 -6.70 -1.27 -28.92
C PRO A 492 -6.40 -1.48 -30.41
N ILE A 493 -5.91 -2.68 -30.75
CA ILE A 493 -5.50 -3.06 -32.10
C ILE A 493 -6.37 -4.20 -32.59
N LYS A 494 -6.78 -4.12 -33.86
CA LYS A 494 -7.58 -5.15 -34.52
C LYS A 494 -6.68 -6.22 -35.13
N GLU A 495 -7.14 -7.47 -35.04
CA GLU A 495 -6.53 -8.61 -35.72
C GLU A 495 -6.40 -8.36 -37.22
N GLY A 496 -5.24 -8.69 -37.80
CA GLY A 496 -4.98 -8.60 -39.24
C GLY A 496 -4.93 -7.19 -39.83
N VAL A 497 -5.15 -6.14 -39.03
CA VAL A 497 -5.09 -4.74 -39.48
C VAL A 497 -3.68 -4.20 -39.31
N LYS A 498 -3.22 -3.42 -40.30
CA LYS A 498 -1.90 -2.78 -40.29
C LYS A 498 -1.95 -1.45 -39.52
N TYR A 499 -0.96 -1.27 -38.64
CA TYR A 499 -0.72 -0.06 -37.87
C TYR A 499 0.75 0.37 -38.05
N ALA A 500 1.07 1.63 -37.74
CA ALA A 500 2.44 2.14 -37.76
C ALA A 500 2.85 2.71 -36.40
N ILE A 501 4.11 2.51 -36.04
CA ILE A 501 4.77 3.26 -34.96
C ILE A 501 5.77 4.19 -35.61
N ARG A 502 5.73 5.48 -35.26
CA ARG A 502 6.69 6.49 -35.69
C ARG A 502 7.39 7.10 -34.49
N LEU A 503 8.71 7.17 -34.54
CA LEU A 503 9.60 7.74 -33.54
C LEU A 503 10.40 8.89 -34.18
N CYS A 504 10.22 10.10 -33.66
CA CYS A 504 11.08 11.23 -33.94
C CYS A 504 11.98 11.44 -32.71
N ASN A 505 13.29 11.38 -32.88
CA ASN A 505 14.23 11.50 -31.78
C ASN A 505 15.25 12.61 -32.06
N HIS A 506 15.58 13.43 -31.06
CA HIS A 506 16.58 14.49 -31.17
C HIS A 506 17.69 14.24 -30.16
N GLY A 507 18.93 14.09 -30.63
CA GLY A 507 20.06 13.82 -29.75
C GLY A 507 21.27 13.24 -30.49
N GLY A 508 22.20 12.65 -29.74
CA GLY A 508 23.41 12.01 -30.28
C GLY A 508 23.14 10.72 -31.06
N ARG A 509 24.20 9.94 -31.34
CA ARG A 509 24.03 8.63 -31.99
C ARG A 509 23.57 7.56 -30.99
N THR A 510 22.64 6.72 -31.42
CA THR A 510 22.09 5.62 -30.63
C THR A 510 22.66 4.27 -31.08
N SER A 511 22.42 3.24 -30.27
CA SER A 511 22.46 1.84 -30.72
C SER A 511 21.34 1.57 -31.74
N ASN A 512 21.42 0.46 -32.46
CA ASN A 512 20.39 0.00 -33.39
C ASN A 512 20.40 -1.53 -33.49
N GLY A 513 19.28 -2.08 -33.98
CA GLY A 513 19.17 -3.48 -34.32
C GLY A 513 19.50 -3.76 -35.79
N ASP A 514 19.92 -4.99 -36.05
CA ASP A 514 20.20 -5.54 -37.39
C ASP A 514 19.75 -7.01 -37.45
N GLY A 515 19.50 -7.52 -38.66
CA GLY A 515 19.02 -8.88 -38.87
C GLY A 515 17.57 -9.05 -38.40
N GLY A 516 16.72 -8.13 -38.83
CA GLY A 516 15.32 -8.05 -38.43
C GLY A 516 14.47 -9.23 -38.90
N LEU A 517 13.54 -9.62 -38.04
CA LEU A 517 12.59 -10.70 -38.23
C LEU A 517 11.27 -10.13 -38.73
N ALA A 518 10.72 -10.72 -39.79
CA ALA A 518 9.42 -10.33 -40.34
C ALA A 518 8.27 -10.64 -39.38
N SER A 519 8.45 -11.60 -38.46
CA SER A 519 7.48 -11.89 -37.41
C SER A 519 8.15 -12.37 -36.13
N VAL A 520 7.60 -11.96 -34.99
CA VAL A 520 7.99 -12.44 -33.66
C VAL A 520 6.76 -12.90 -32.88
N LYS A 521 6.91 -13.93 -32.07
CA LYS A 521 5.87 -14.38 -31.14
C LYS A 521 6.14 -13.83 -29.75
N GLY A 522 5.16 -13.15 -29.18
CA GLY A 522 5.19 -12.69 -27.80
C GLY A 522 5.08 -13.83 -26.78
N PRO A 523 5.29 -13.55 -25.48
CA PRO A 523 5.28 -14.57 -24.42
C PRO A 523 3.95 -15.33 -24.29
N ASP A 524 2.85 -14.70 -24.68
CA ASP A 524 1.49 -15.25 -24.68
C ASP A 524 1.12 -15.96 -26.00
N GLY A 525 2.07 -16.09 -26.92
CA GLY A 525 1.87 -16.71 -28.23
C GLY A 525 1.31 -15.78 -29.31
N THR A 526 1.01 -14.52 -28.99
CA THR A 526 0.58 -13.50 -29.99
C THR A 526 1.68 -13.27 -31.01
N ALA A 527 1.40 -13.43 -32.31
CA ALA A 527 2.36 -13.15 -33.35
C ALA A 527 2.23 -11.71 -33.85
N PHE A 528 3.33 -10.96 -33.79
CA PHE A 528 3.48 -9.64 -34.38
C PHE A 528 4.20 -9.78 -35.72
N THR A 529 3.64 -9.23 -36.78
CA THR A 529 4.24 -9.22 -38.12
C THR A 529 4.66 -7.81 -38.48
N PHE A 530 5.93 -7.61 -38.84
CA PHE A 530 6.52 -6.31 -39.14
C PHE A 530 6.76 -6.12 -40.64
N SER A 531 6.55 -4.89 -41.12
CA SER A 531 6.84 -4.49 -42.49
C SER A 531 7.43 -3.09 -42.55
N ALA A 532 8.13 -2.77 -43.64
CA ALA A 532 8.65 -1.41 -43.85
C ALA A 532 7.50 -0.39 -43.88
N CYS A 533 7.76 0.82 -43.41
CA CYS A 533 6.79 1.90 -43.31
C CYS A 533 7.26 3.08 -44.17
N SER A 534 6.37 3.64 -44.98
CA SER A 534 6.62 4.83 -45.80
C SER A 534 6.95 6.08 -44.98
N LEU A 535 6.51 6.12 -43.71
CA LEU A 535 6.81 7.19 -42.76
C LEU A 535 8.27 7.19 -42.27
N SER A 536 9.03 6.12 -42.54
CA SER A 536 10.39 5.97 -42.04
C SER A 536 11.40 6.59 -43.00
N VAL A 537 11.82 7.82 -42.69
CA VAL A 537 12.80 8.56 -43.51
C VAL A 537 14.21 8.54 -42.92
N ASN A 538 14.36 8.09 -41.67
CA ASN A 538 15.64 7.96 -40.98
C ASN A 538 16.28 6.55 -41.11
N GLY A 539 15.67 5.69 -41.94
CA GLY A 539 16.27 4.43 -42.39
C GLY A 539 15.80 3.17 -41.65
N THR A 540 14.99 3.28 -40.60
CA THR A 540 14.41 2.11 -39.92
C THR A 540 13.49 1.33 -40.87
N ASN A 541 13.63 0.01 -40.88
CA ASN A 541 12.78 -0.89 -41.66
C ASN A 541 12.71 -2.26 -40.98
N HIS A 542 12.09 -3.23 -41.67
CA HIS A 542 11.92 -4.59 -41.14
C HIS A 542 13.25 -5.37 -40.95
N ILE A 543 14.37 -4.90 -41.52
CA ILE A 543 15.70 -5.53 -41.44
C ILE A 543 16.58 -4.87 -40.37
N ARG A 544 16.50 -3.55 -40.17
CA ARG A 544 17.38 -2.81 -39.25
C ARG A 544 16.78 -1.52 -38.70
N GLY A 545 17.40 -0.97 -37.65
CA GLY A 545 17.13 0.37 -37.12
C GLY A 545 16.58 0.38 -35.70
N GLN A 546 15.60 1.24 -35.45
CA GLN A 546 14.98 1.54 -34.16
C GLN A 546 13.73 0.70 -33.86
N ILE A 547 13.16 0.90 -32.66
CA ILE A 547 11.92 0.26 -32.17
C ILE A 547 12.08 -1.27 -32.11
N PRO A 548 12.96 -1.81 -31.24
CA PRO A 548 13.17 -3.25 -31.09
C PRO A 548 11.99 -4.02 -30.49
N HIS A 549 11.19 -3.39 -29.61
CA HIS A 549 10.13 -4.06 -28.85
C HIS A 549 8.83 -3.27 -28.83
N ILE A 550 7.70 -3.98 -28.77
CA ILE A 550 6.37 -3.43 -28.53
C ILE A 550 5.86 -3.94 -27.18
N MET A 551 5.34 -3.05 -26.35
CA MET A 551 4.67 -3.38 -25.09
C MET A 551 3.16 -3.47 -25.31
N TYR A 552 2.53 -4.55 -24.86
CA TYR A 552 1.10 -4.77 -25.10
C TYR A 552 0.43 -5.57 -23.98
N TYR A 553 -0.88 -5.44 -23.89
CA TYR A 553 -1.77 -6.25 -23.08
C TYR A 553 -2.51 -7.23 -23.99
N SER A 554 -2.73 -8.45 -23.51
CA SER A 554 -3.61 -9.41 -24.17
C SER A 554 -4.76 -9.85 -23.25
N THR A 555 -5.86 -10.25 -23.89
CA THR A 555 -7.02 -10.82 -23.20
C THR A 555 -6.95 -12.35 -23.35
N PRO A 556 -7.06 -13.15 -22.29
CA PRO A 556 -6.93 -14.61 -22.39
C PRO A 556 -7.99 -15.21 -23.33
N GLN A 557 -7.60 -16.24 -24.08
CA GLN A 557 -8.37 -16.80 -25.20
C GLN A 557 -9.47 -17.81 -24.83
N ASP A 558 -9.63 -18.18 -23.55
CA ASP A 558 -10.63 -19.18 -23.13
C ASP A 558 -11.75 -18.54 -22.28
N PRO A 559 -12.72 -17.87 -22.92
CA PRO A 559 -13.82 -17.22 -22.21
C PRO A 559 -14.75 -18.23 -21.52
N GLU A 560 -14.80 -19.50 -21.94
CA GLU A 560 -15.64 -20.53 -21.30
C GLU A 560 -15.04 -21.01 -19.98
N SER A 561 -13.74 -21.34 -19.97
CA SER A 561 -13.05 -21.70 -18.71
C SER A 561 -13.09 -20.55 -17.71
N GLN A 562 -12.87 -19.31 -18.14
CA GLN A 562 -12.91 -18.15 -17.24
C GLN A 562 -14.30 -17.80 -16.73
N ARG A 563 -15.35 -17.97 -17.55
CA ARG A 563 -16.74 -17.84 -17.07
C ARG A 563 -17.05 -18.88 -16.00
N SER A 564 -16.64 -20.14 -16.21
CA SER A 564 -16.86 -21.20 -15.21
C SER A 564 -16.13 -20.92 -13.88
N THR A 565 -14.87 -20.50 -13.92
CA THR A 565 -14.11 -20.14 -12.71
C THR A 565 -14.72 -18.95 -11.98
N ARG A 566 -15.20 -17.96 -12.74
CA ARG A 566 -15.86 -16.77 -12.19
C ARG A 566 -17.20 -17.12 -11.53
N GLU A 567 -18.03 -17.94 -12.17
CA GLU A 567 -19.30 -18.40 -11.60
C GLU A 567 -19.08 -19.17 -10.29
N ILE A 568 -18.06 -20.04 -10.25
CA ILE A 568 -17.65 -20.75 -9.03
C ILE A 568 -17.22 -19.76 -7.94
N ALA A 569 -16.39 -18.77 -8.30
CA ALA A 569 -15.91 -17.75 -7.36
C ALA A 569 -17.05 -16.88 -6.82
N GLU A 570 -17.99 -16.45 -7.67
CA GLU A 570 -19.16 -15.66 -7.29
C GLU A 570 -20.09 -16.46 -6.37
N GLN A 571 -20.36 -17.73 -6.69
CA GLN A 571 -21.17 -18.62 -5.85
C GLN A 571 -20.54 -18.83 -4.47
N GLN A 572 -19.22 -19.04 -4.43
CA GLN A 572 -18.52 -19.24 -3.17
C GLN A 572 -18.40 -17.94 -2.36
N ALA A 573 -18.16 -16.80 -3.01
CA ALA A 573 -18.15 -15.49 -2.36
C ALA A 573 -19.49 -15.21 -1.67
N ARG A 574 -20.60 -15.57 -2.34
CA ARG A 574 -21.95 -15.49 -1.78
C ARG A 574 -22.14 -16.36 -0.54
N LYS A 575 -21.75 -17.65 -0.62
CA LYS A 575 -21.81 -18.60 0.51
C LYS A 575 -21.01 -18.08 1.70
N SER A 576 -19.79 -17.61 1.46
CA SER A 576 -18.89 -17.06 2.49
C SER A 576 -19.42 -15.76 3.10
N ALA A 577 -19.95 -14.84 2.29
CA ALA A 577 -20.53 -13.59 2.78
C ALA A 577 -21.73 -13.83 3.71
N LEU A 578 -22.65 -14.72 3.33
CA LEU A 578 -23.80 -15.10 4.15
C LEU A 578 -23.37 -15.79 5.46
N ALA A 579 -22.39 -16.70 5.40
CA ALA A 579 -21.89 -17.40 6.58
C ALA A 579 -21.21 -16.43 7.59
N MET A 580 -20.43 -15.48 7.08
CA MET A 580 -19.81 -14.43 7.90
C MET A 580 -20.85 -13.52 8.52
N ALA A 581 -21.79 -12.99 7.71
CA ALA A 581 -22.86 -12.13 8.19
C ALA A 581 -23.71 -12.83 9.26
N GLY A 582 -24.08 -14.10 9.04
CA GLY A 582 -24.80 -14.91 10.02
C GLY A 582 -24.04 -15.10 11.33
N SER A 583 -22.73 -15.36 11.26
CA SER A 583 -21.91 -15.51 12.47
C SER A 583 -21.82 -14.21 13.28
N ILE A 584 -21.69 -13.08 12.60
CA ILE A 584 -21.65 -11.74 13.21
C ILE A 584 -23.00 -11.38 13.84
N VAL A 585 -24.10 -11.58 13.10
CA VAL A 585 -25.47 -11.33 13.60
C VAL A 585 -25.75 -12.18 14.82
N ARG A 586 -25.42 -13.47 14.80
CA ARG A 586 -25.63 -14.36 15.94
C ARG A 586 -24.88 -13.90 17.19
N VAL A 587 -23.62 -13.48 17.07
CA VAL A 587 -22.83 -12.95 18.20
C VAL A 587 -23.40 -11.61 18.67
N ALA A 588 -23.83 -10.73 17.77
CA ALA A 588 -24.48 -9.47 18.14
C ALA A 588 -25.78 -9.74 18.93
N THR A 589 -26.63 -10.65 18.45
CA THR A 589 -27.85 -11.10 19.13
C THR A 589 -27.54 -11.66 20.51
N GLU A 590 -26.54 -12.55 20.65
CA GLU A 590 -26.09 -13.09 21.94
C GLU A 590 -25.72 -11.97 22.93
N LEU A 591 -24.92 -10.98 22.51
CA LEU A 591 -24.50 -9.89 23.37
C LEU A 591 -25.66 -8.97 23.77
N MET A 592 -26.59 -8.70 22.85
CA MET A 592 -27.77 -7.89 23.15
C MET A 592 -28.68 -8.60 24.16
N ILE A 593 -28.90 -9.92 24.01
CA ILE A 593 -29.65 -10.74 24.99
C ILE A 593 -28.94 -10.71 26.34
N MET A 594 -27.61 -10.86 26.36
CA MET A 594 -26.82 -10.82 27.59
C MET A 594 -26.94 -9.45 28.28
N GLY A 595 -26.84 -8.36 27.53
CA GLY A 595 -26.98 -7.00 28.07
C GLY A 595 -28.35 -6.77 28.70
N LEU A 596 -29.43 -7.21 28.04
CA LEU A 596 -30.79 -7.13 28.58
C LEU A 596 -30.96 -7.88 29.92
N GLY A 597 -30.05 -8.81 30.26
CA GLY A 597 -30.08 -9.58 31.52
C GLY A 597 -29.24 -9.01 32.68
N VAL A 598 -28.43 -7.96 32.47
CA VAL A 598 -27.42 -7.48 33.46
C VAL A 598 -27.85 -6.19 34.18
N GLY A 599 -28.78 -5.42 33.60
CA GLY A 599 -29.33 -4.18 34.16
C GLY A 599 -29.17 -2.97 33.23
N ASP A 600 -30.15 -2.06 33.27
CA ASP A 600 -30.39 -1.06 32.23
C ASP A 600 -29.19 -0.13 31.96
N GLU A 601 -28.61 0.48 32.99
CA GLU A 601 -27.48 1.42 32.84
C GLU A 601 -26.22 0.75 32.30
N THR A 602 -25.81 -0.38 32.90
CA THR A 602 -24.62 -1.15 32.47
C THR A 602 -24.77 -1.66 31.04
N ALA A 603 -25.97 -2.11 30.66
CA ALA A 603 -26.24 -2.58 29.31
C ALA A 603 -26.06 -1.47 28.28
N VAL A 604 -26.62 -0.29 28.54
CA VAL A 604 -26.52 0.87 27.63
C VAL A 604 -25.08 1.35 27.52
N GLU A 605 -24.33 1.45 28.60
CA GLU A 605 -22.92 1.90 28.59
C GLU A 605 -22.02 0.92 27.81
N VAL A 606 -22.12 -0.37 28.12
CA VAL A 606 -21.23 -1.39 27.55
C VAL A 606 -21.56 -1.67 26.09
N LEU A 607 -22.84 -1.86 25.76
CA LEU A 607 -23.25 -2.16 24.38
C LEU A 607 -23.19 -0.92 23.49
N GLY A 608 -23.52 0.26 24.03
CA GLY A 608 -23.46 1.53 23.30
C GLY A 608 -22.04 1.99 22.94
N SER A 609 -21.02 1.45 23.60
CA SER A 609 -19.61 1.71 23.28
C SER A 609 -18.92 0.57 22.52
N ALA A 610 -19.60 -0.57 22.32
CA ALA A 610 -19.03 -1.76 21.69
C ALA A 610 -18.92 -1.61 20.15
N PRO A 611 -17.71 -1.60 19.55
CA PRO A 611 -17.53 -1.47 18.09
C PRO A 611 -18.24 -2.56 17.27
N LEU A 612 -18.49 -3.72 17.88
CA LEU A 612 -19.25 -4.80 17.25
C LEU A 612 -20.68 -4.35 16.91
N LEU A 613 -21.34 -3.62 17.81
CA LEU A 613 -22.72 -3.16 17.64
C LEU A 613 -22.79 -1.80 16.95
N THR A 614 -21.88 -0.89 17.27
CA THR A 614 -21.94 0.50 16.76
C THR A 614 -21.31 0.66 15.37
N MET A 615 -20.49 -0.30 14.92
CA MET A 615 -19.76 -0.19 13.65
C MET A 615 -19.87 -1.46 12.81
N LEU A 616 -19.44 -2.63 13.33
CA LEU A 616 -19.38 -3.86 12.52
C LEU A 616 -20.75 -4.28 12.01
N LEU A 617 -21.73 -4.40 12.90
CA LEU A 617 -23.07 -4.87 12.56
C LEU A 617 -23.75 -3.94 11.51
N PRO A 618 -23.80 -2.61 11.69
CA PRO A 618 -24.32 -1.70 10.67
C PRO A 618 -23.62 -1.82 9.31
N LEU A 619 -22.28 -1.90 9.31
CA LEU A 619 -21.51 -2.04 8.06
C LEU A 619 -21.84 -3.36 7.35
N VAL A 620 -21.88 -4.47 8.08
CA VAL A 620 -22.23 -5.79 7.51
C VAL A 620 -23.63 -5.78 6.90
N LEU A 621 -24.62 -5.20 7.58
CA LEU A 621 -25.98 -5.08 7.06
C LEU A 621 -26.05 -4.16 5.83
N SER A 622 -25.22 -3.11 5.77
CA SER A 622 -25.15 -2.23 4.60
C SER A 622 -24.51 -2.92 3.38
N HIS A 623 -23.51 -3.77 3.61
CA HIS A 623 -22.76 -4.43 2.55
C HIS A 623 -23.42 -5.69 2.01
N ILE A 624 -24.33 -6.32 2.75
CA ILE A 624 -24.97 -7.58 2.33
C ILE A 624 -26.10 -7.39 1.28
N GLY A 625 -26.47 -6.14 0.97
CA GLY A 625 -27.51 -5.82 0.00
C GLY A 625 -27.33 -6.48 -1.38
N PRO A 626 -26.17 -6.36 -2.04
CA PRO A 626 -25.88 -7.01 -3.32
C PRO A 626 -26.06 -8.54 -3.29
N VAL A 627 -25.71 -9.17 -2.16
CA VAL A 627 -25.90 -10.61 -1.95
C VAL A 627 -27.39 -10.96 -1.89
N ALA A 628 -28.20 -10.14 -1.20
CA ALA A 628 -29.66 -10.34 -1.15
C ALA A 628 -30.30 -10.21 -2.54
N THR A 629 -29.81 -9.31 -3.39
CA THR A 629 -30.33 -9.12 -4.74
C THR A 629 -29.83 -10.14 -5.76
N SER A 630 -28.80 -10.93 -5.42
CA SER A 630 -28.18 -11.88 -6.35
C SER A 630 -29.06 -13.09 -6.68
N ASP A 631 -29.82 -13.62 -5.70
CA ASP A 631 -30.78 -14.70 -5.92
C ASP A 631 -31.83 -14.79 -4.78
N PRO A 632 -33.00 -15.43 -5.01
CA PRO A 632 -34.07 -15.50 -4.02
C PRO A 632 -33.71 -16.22 -2.72
N ARG A 633 -32.84 -17.23 -2.75
CA ARG A 633 -32.45 -18.00 -1.55
C ARG A 633 -31.55 -17.15 -0.66
N SER A 634 -30.66 -16.37 -1.26
CA SER A 634 -29.82 -15.40 -0.56
C SER A 634 -30.68 -14.29 0.05
N ALA A 635 -31.68 -13.78 -0.68
CA ALA A 635 -32.64 -12.79 -0.16
C ALA A 635 -33.36 -13.29 1.11
N VAL A 636 -33.91 -14.51 1.08
CA VAL A 636 -34.59 -15.11 2.24
C VAL A 636 -33.65 -15.26 3.42
N THR A 637 -32.40 -15.63 3.18
CA THR A 637 -31.38 -15.78 4.23
C THR A 637 -31.09 -14.43 4.90
N VAL A 638 -30.86 -13.37 4.12
CA VAL A 638 -30.61 -12.02 4.63
C VAL A 638 -31.83 -11.49 5.40
N LEU A 639 -33.04 -11.68 4.89
CA LEU A 639 -34.27 -11.32 5.60
C LEU A 639 -34.41 -12.06 6.94
N GLY A 640 -34.03 -13.34 6.98
CA GLY A 640 -33.99 -14.13 8.21
C GLY A 640 -33.03 -13.54 9.25
N LEU A 641 -31.84 -13.11 8.84
CA LEU A 641 -30.86 -12.44 9.73
C LEU A 641 -31.43 -11.12 10.29
N ILE A 642 -32.11 -10.33 9.45
CA ILE A 642 -32.76 -9.07 9.88
C ILE A 642 -33.89 -9.36 10.86
N GLN A 643 -34.70 -10.38 10.58
CA GLN A 643 -35.81 -10.80 11.45
C GLN A 643 -35.31 -11.26 12.83
N GLU A 644 -34.17 -11.94 12.90
CA GLU A 644 -33.54 -12.38 14.15
C GLU A 644 -33.09 -11.20 15.02
N ILE A 645 -32.49 -10.18 14.42
CA ILE A 645 -31.82 -9.11 15.15
C ILE A 645 -32.77 -7.97 15.57
N LEU A 646 -33.80 -7.70 14.77
CA LEU A 646 -34.69 -6.54 14.93
C LEU A 646 -35.36 -6.43 16.32
N PRO A 647 -35.88 -7.51 16.94
CA PRO A 647 -36.50 -7.42 18.26
C PRO A 647 -35.52 -6.97 19.35
N HIS A 648 -34.27 -7.41 19.26
CA HIS A 648 -33.22 -7.12 20.24
C HIS A 648 -32.75 -5.66 20.14
N VAL A 649 -32.59 -5.16 18.91
CA VAL A 649 -32.27 -3.75 18.64
C VAL A 649 -33.40 -2.84 19.14
N ALA A 650 -34.66 -3.20 18.86
CA ALA A 650 -35.81 -2.44 19.34
C ALA A 650 -35.87 -2.38 20.87
N ALA A 651 -35.62 -3.51 21.54
CA ALA A 651 -35.58 -3.57 23.01
C ALA A 651 -34.48 -2.66 23.60
N LEU A 652 -33.27 -2.70 23.04
CA LEU A 652 -32.16 -1.86 23.50
C LEU A 652 -32.39 -0.37 23.24
N ASN A 653 -32.99 0.00 22.11
CA ASN A 653 -33.33 1.39 21.83
C ASN A 653 -34.36 1.92 22.84
N ASN A 654 -35.38 1.13 23.17
CA ASN A 654 -36.34 1.49 24.21
C ASN A 654 -35.68 1.64 25.58
N LEU A 655 -34.75 0.73 25.91
CA LEU A 655 -33.97 0.79 27.15
C LEU A 655 -33.15 2.08 27.23
N SER A 656 -32.42 2.40 26.17
CA SER A 656 -31.59 3.61 26.08
C SER A 656 -32.42 4.89 26.21
N LEU A 657 -33.61 4.94 25.59
CA LEU A 657 -34.54 6.07 25.73
C LEU A 657 -35.00 6.27 27.18
N VAL A 658 -35.35 5.19 27.87
CA VAL A 658 -35.79 5.24 29.27
C VAL A 658 -34.63 5.69 30.18
N THR A 659 -33.43 5.14 30.00
CA THR A 659 -32.25 5.51 30.80
C THR A 659 -31.83 6.97 30.57
N GLN A 660 -31.92 7.48 29.35
CA GLN A 660 -31.62 8.89 29.04
C GLN A 660 -32.64 9.85 29.67
N GLN A 661 -33.93 9.49 29.69
CA GLN A 661 -34.97 10.31 30.33
C GLN A 661 -34.78 10.42 31.85
N THR A 662 -34.18 9.41 32.49
CA THR A 662 -33.85 9.43 33.93
C THR A 662 -32.57 10.19 34.28
N ALA A 663 -31.72 10.53 33.29
CA ALA A 663 -30.34 10.98 33.52
C ALA A 663 -30.06 12.49 33.33
N VAL A 664 -31.09 13.38 33.38
CA VAL A 664 -31.06 14.84 33.78
C VAL A 664 -32.07 15.70 32.96
N PRO A 665 -32.94 16.52 33.58
CA PRO A 665 -33.38 17.80 33.01
C PRO A 665 -32.36 18.89 33.35
N GLU A 666 -31.93 19.67 32.35
CA GLU A 666 -30.97 20.80 32.41
C GLU A 666 -29.47 20.45 32.24
N ALA A 667 -29.07 20.24 30.98
CA ALA A 667 -27.82 20.73 30.34
C ALA A 667 -27.49 19.79 29.17
N MET A 668 -28.07 20.06 27.99
CA MET A 668 -27.85 19.24 26.81
C MET A 668 -27.41 20.13 25.64
N GLU A 669 -26.12 20.46 25.62
CA GLU A 669 -25.36 20.67 24.40
C GLU A 669 -24.07 19.86 24.56
N ASP A 670 -23.70 19.10 23.52
CA ASP A 670 -22.48 18.28 23.39
C ASP A 670 -22.47 16.88 24.02
N CYS A 671 -23.27 15.95 23.47
CA CYS A 671 -22.90 14.52 23.50
C CYS A 671 -23.64 13.66 22.45
N HIS A 672 -22.90 13.25 21.41
CA HIS A 672 -23.06 12.03 20.58
C HIS A 672 -24.36 11.76 19.80
N THR A 673 -24.31 11.89 18.47
CA THR A 673 -25.06 11.06 17.50
C THR A 673 -24.26 10.90 16.19
N THR A 674 -24.27 9.69 15.61
CA THR A 674 -23.61 9.30 14.34
C THR A 674 -24.47 9.56 13.11
N THR A 675 -25.50 10.38 13.24
CA THR A 675 -26.30 10.90 12.13
C THR A 675 -26.45 12.40 12.35
N SER A 676 -26.14 13.20 11.33
CA SER A 676 -26.36 14.65 11.34
C SER A 676 -27.73 14.99 11.96
N HIS A 677 -27.79 16.03 12.79
CA HIS A 677 -29.00 16.56 13.46
C HIS A 677 -30.15 17.00 12.51
N HIS A 678 -30.08 16.68 11.23
CA HIS A 678 -31.09 17.01 10.24
C HIS A 678 -32.00 15.81 10.01
N TYR A 679 -33.09 15.75 10.77
CA TYR A 679 -34.22 14.88 10.45
C TYR A 679 -35.15 15.62 9.50
N ALA A 680 -35.47 15.00 8.36
CA ALA A 680 -36.57 15.43 7.51
C ALA A 680 -37.67 14.37 7.56
N TRP A 681 -38.84 14.74 8.06
CA TRP A 681 -40.02 13.88 8.00
C TRP A 681 -40.56 13.93 6.58
N MET A 682 -40.61 12.78 5.90
CA MET A 682 -41.27 12.65 4.60
C MET A 682 -42.48 11.75 4.76
N GLU A 683 -43.66 12.34 4.82
CA GLU A 683 -44.93 11.61 4.76
C GLU A 683 -45.26 11.35 3.29
N SER A 684 -45.60 10.09 2.96
CA SER A 684 -46.03 9.66 1.63
C SER A 684 -47.37 8.95 1.77
N ASP A 685 -48.33 9.38 0.96
CA ASP A 685 -49.59 8.64 0.79
C ASP A 685 -49.33 7.27 0.14
N HIS A 686 -50.10 6.26 0.54
CA HIS A 686 -50.09 4.96 -0.11
C HIS A 686 -50.93 5.00 -1.42
N PRO A 687 -50.47 4.39 -2.53
CA PRO A 687 -49.23 3.62 -2.68
C PRO A 687 -47.98 4.53 -2.78
N TYR A 688 -46.90 4.08 -2.14
CA TYR A 688 -45.65 4.83 -2.02
C TYR A 688 -45.13 5.27 -3.38
N ARG A 689 -44.97 6.59 -3.55
CA ARG A 689 -44.35 7.18 -4.75
C ARG A 689 -42.81 7.19 -4.58
N PRO A 690 -42.03 7.15 -5.68
CA PRO A 690 -40.58 7.31 -5.62
C PRO A 690 -40.19 8.60 -4.89
N ALA A 691 -39.25 8.49 -3.95
CA ALA A 691 -38.80 9.63 -3.15
C ALA A 691 -38.22 10.75 -4.04
N SER A 692 -38.70 11.98 -3.87
CA SER A 692 -38.21 13.16 -4.60
C SER A 692 -37.02 13.84 -3.93
N VAL A 693 -36.52 13.28 -2.83
CA VAL A 693 -35.39 13.83 -2.07
C VAL A 693 -34.12 13.09 -2.49
N ALA A 694 -33.21 13.81 -3.15
CA ALA A 694 -31.84 13.38 -3.41
C ALA A 694 -30.90 14.28 -2.61
N ASN A 695 -29.90 13.69 -1.96
CA ASN A 695 -28.80 14.42 -1.35
C ASN A 695 -27.67 14.47 -2.39
N TYR A 696 -27.21 15.67 -2.76
CA TYR A 696 -26.13 15.88 -3.72
C TYR A 696 -24.76 15.86 -3.04
#